data_AF-A0A839N673-F1
#
_entry.id   AF-A0A839N673-F1
#
_cell.length_a   1.000
_cell.length_b   1.000
_cell.length_c   1.000
_cell.angle_alpha   90.00
_cell.angle_beta   90.00
_cell.angle_gamma   90.00
#
_symmetry.space_group_name_H-M   'P 1'
#
loop_
_entity.id
_entity.type
_entity.pdbx_description
1 polymer ?
#
loop_
_entity_poly.entity_id
_entity_poly.type
_entity_poly.pdbx_seq_one_letter_code
_entity_poly.pdbx_strand_id
1 'polypeptide(L)'
;MSEPTRLPVPDVVPDSGPYDAGPTDAGVVPDTGPRDAGAVDAGPQVARVAPDPVAGVVDRPDLSPPGVSSRPPAPVEVNGQQLPDDDASLLVLVEGLVQGSGVSGVYQLSDALHTQLAAVDQEITGAHQFADAVANGYQPAAGVPWSEQMFIDRGADRSRLARVADALDRQLQVVLDRYSAFQQLVLDAAVLRLDGNRAALGQWKDYLRTELTPGQLQRQVQAEQQRSTIATVAAGPSSGLQMEALDRQATLSSPRRRAVEGRVARGLIHGGCEYCHEMQHAINTDYEHPELFGPSVSPDQLFRQYASAEGGNPAPLPGFLSTTPDTGIDPQTVAPFPHLASEVQAIERIRPILRQLGPEGFKVIDLDTGYAGMDYTQLLTTLDSAIDTRRANFALLQGEIRAGSVDFLVLRPIVRELLPLADPTVHAMIEQRIAAEQSDSEAESILIGIATVAALLLTIFPPTAMWGLALDLTLGGYGIASGVEQLQQGELLSLGIGSSVLDAEQQEAAHSLMTMGALSIVLSAAGIAMSGLSAVRMIRSGTGAAAVLEGAEAQAGGMRITLSELNTSSPRALVVAEDGTVIADQTLAELSLTRQVSAAGPSSNLPALPADVLDAAIDALDADNPFTLAIGERRAAQIRSGAKDFALDRPAGFDVDEPLAVGGDISRSRAVQRAMDPHNRQLLDPATNQLTKYLGVSPETVMRSRMTLAPVSVVDNPNVLFTRRFDEITEMAEIFEDAMSRVENIRSLSPGAIKTRINANIRKIIGEGLSPAGVRVRDALRSVGYEYVPGRGIVAVRGLTPPTPLTPLP
;
A
#
# COMPACT_ATOMS: atom_id res chain seq x y z
N MET A 1 70.32 -27.57 2.58
CA MET A 1 70.68 -27.43 1.16
C MET A 1 69.63 -28.14 0.32
N SER A 2 68.65 -27.40 -0.18
CA SER A 2 67.70 -27.80 -1.23
C SER A 2 67.18 -26.50 -1.83
N GLU A 3 67.10 -26.38 -3.17
CA GLU A 3 66.64 -25.16 -3.84
C GLU A 3 65.13 -25.20 -4.11
N PRO A 4 64.42 -24.06 -4.06
CA PRO A 4 63.02 -23.98 -4.46
C PRO A 4 62.89 -23.71 -5.98
N THR A 5 62.18 -24.59 -6.68
CA THR A 5 61.88 -24.45 -8.12
C THR A 5 60.97 -23.25 -8.39
N ARG A 6 61.33 -22.40 -9.37
CA ARG A 6 60.44 -21.34 -9.87
C ARG A 6 59.45 -21.89 -10.92
N LEU A 7 58.21 -21.42 -10.87
CA LEU A 7 57.20 -21.61 -11.94
C LEU A 7 57.17 -20.38 -12.86
N PRO A 8 56.73 -20.53 -14.12
CA PRO A 8 56.77 -19.45 -15.12
C PRO A 8 55.60 -18.45 -14.99
N VAL A 9 55.83 -17.24 -15.51
CA VAL A 9 54.83 -16.19 -15.70
C VAL A 9 54.24 -16.29 -17.11
N PRO A 10 52.91 -16.19 -17.32
CA PRO A 10 52.31 -16.16 -18.64
C PRO A 10 52.40 -14.78 -19.33
N ASP A 11 52.39 -14.77 -20.66
CA ASP A 11 52.73 -13.62 -21.50
C ASP A 11 51.70 -12.48 -21.58
N VAL A 12 52.19 -11.30 -21.95
CA VAL A 12 51.42 -10.11 -22.31
C VAL A 12 50.98 -10.19 -23.78
N VAL A 13 49.72 -9.86 -24.06
CA VAL A 13 49.15 -9.73 -25.42
C VAL A 13 48.68 -8.27 -25.61
N PRO A 14 48.91 -7.63 -26.78
CA PRO A 14 49.04 -6.18 -26.84
C PRO A 14 47.75 -5.39 -27.13
N ASP A 15 47.87 -4.10 -26.85
CA ASP A 15 47.03 -2.97 -27.27
C ASP A 15 46.69 -2.98 -28.79
N SER A 16 45.51 -2.46 -29.12
CA SER A 16 45.14 -2.11 -30.50
C SER A 16 44.24 -0.86 -30.51
N GLY A 17 44.75 0.21 -31.12
CA GLY A 17 44.15 1.54 -31.10
C GLY A 17 42.95 1.76 -32.05
N PRO A 18 42.43 3.00 -32.12
CA PRO A 18 41.14 3.32 -32.73
C PRO A 18 41.21 3.44 -34.26
N TYR A 19 40.04 3.29 -34.90
CA TYR A 19 39.80 3.70 -36.28
C TYR A 19 38.90 4.94 -36.34
N ASP A 20 39.33 5.90 -37.15
CA ASP A 20 38.59 7.11 -37.52
C ASP A 20 38.08 6.99 -38.98
N ALA A 21 36.88 7.51 -39.24
CA ALA A 21 36.29 7.63 -40.58
C ALA A 21 35.19 8.71 -40.58
N GLY A 22 35.37 9.73 -41.42
CA GLY A 22 34.57 10.95 -41.42
C GLY A 22 33.18 10.89 -42.10
N PRO A 23 32.54 12.06 -42.29
CA PRO A 23 31.11 12.19 -42.62
C PRO A 23 30.78 12.15 -44.12
N THR A 24 29.48 12.03 -44.43
CA THR A 24 28.90 12.29 -45.75
C THR A 24 27.74 13.30 -45.65
N ASP A 25 27.43 13.92 -46.80
CA ASP A 25 26.85 15.27 -46.88
C ASP A 25 25.34 15.31 -47.25
N ALA A 26 24.76 16.52 -47.29
CA ALA A 26 23.33 16.79 -47.32
C ALA A 26 22.59 16.48 -48.64
N GLY A 27 21.28 16.27 -48.52
CA GLY A 27 20.30 16.32 -49.61
C GLY A 27 19.12 17.22 -49.23
N VAL A 28 18.63 18.05 -50.17
CA VAL A 28 17.78 19.22 -49.88
C VAL A 28 16.67 19.39 -50.91
N VAL A 29 15.40 19.50 -50.46
CA VAL A 29 14.23 20.08 -51.18
C VAL A 29 13.70 19.22 -52.38
N PRO A 30 12.40 19.26 -52.78
CA PRO A 30 11.43 20.33 -52.53
C PRO A 30 10.06 20.00 -51.89
N ASP A 31 9.53 21.07 -51.28
CA ASP A 31 8.14 21.49 -51.16
C ASP A 31 7.24 21.17 -52.39
N THR A 32 6.00 20.74 -52.13
CA THR A 32 4.87 20.97 -53.05
C THR A 32 3.61 21.37 -52.26
N GLY A 33 2.99 22.47 -52.68
CA GLY A 33 1.85 23.10 -52.02
C GLY A 33 0.47 22.45 -52.24
N PRO A 34 -0.61 23.15 -51.85
CA PRO A 34 -1.86 22.54 -51.41
C PRO A 34 -2.85 22.15 -52.52
N ARG A 35 -3.87 21.37 -52.13
CA ARG A 35 -5.14 21.26 -52.84
C ARG A 35 -6.31 21.50 -51.90
N ASP A 36 -7.25 22.29 -52.41
CA ASP A 36 -8.52 22.68 -51.81
C ASP A 36 -9.67 21.85 -52.44
N ALA A 37 -10.89 22.07 -51.97
CA ALA A 37 -12.17 21.39 -52.22
C ALA A 37 -12.52 20.27 -51.20
N GLY A 38 -13.74 20.24 -50.65
CA GLY A 38 -14.82 21.22 -50.82
C GLY A 38 -16.02 20.95 -49.91
N ALA A 39 -16.88 21.97 -49.74
CA ALA A 39 -18.06 21.87 -48.89
C ALA A 39 -19.20 21.08 -49.56
N VAL A 40 -19.98 20.36 -48.75
CA VAL A 40 -21.26 19.76 -49.15
C VAL A 40 -22.29 20.06 -48.04
N ASP A 41 -23.45 20.59 -48.44
CA ASP A 41 -24.55 20.99 -47.57
C ASP A 41 -25.67 19.92 -47.59
N ALA A 42 -26.32 19.69 -46.44
CA ALA A 42 -27.39 18.72 -46.25
C ALA A 42 -28.22 19.02 -44.98
N GLY A 43 -29.15 19.97 -45.06
CA GLY A 43 -30.05 20.31 -43.95
C GLY A 43 -31.14 19.25 -43.65
N PRO A 44 -31.64 19.16 -42.41
CA PRO A 44 -32.70 18.22 -42.03
C PRO A 44 -34.10 18.69 -42.47
N GLN A 45 -34.95 17.75 -42.90
CA GLN A 45 -36.34 18.03 -43.26
C GLN A 45 -37.26 18.05 -42.02
N VAL A 46 -38.17 19.02 -41.96
CA VAL A 46 -39.17 19.14 -40.88
C VAL A 46 -40.50 18.53 -41.33
N ALA A 47 -40.85 17.37 -40.76
CA ALA A 47 -42.18 16.78 -40.94
C ALA A 47 -43.23 17.50 -40.08
N ARG A 48 -44.25 18.08 -40.71
CA ARG A 48 -45.43 18.62 -40.03
C ARG A 48 -46.54 17.58 -39.99
N VAL A 49 -47.12 17.35 -38.81
CA VAL A 49 -48.39 16.62 -38.64
C VAL A 49 -49.45 17.63 -38.21
N ALA A 50 -50.65 17.55 -38.78
CA ALA A 50 -51.78 18.42 -38.46
C ALA A 50 -52.78 17.71 -37.52
N PRO A 51 -53.42 18.42 -36.58
CA PRO A 51 -54.48 17.87 -35.73
C PRO A 51 -55.88 18.10 -36.34
N ASP A 52 -56.73 17.08 -36.30
CA ASP A 52 -58.17 17.21 -36.55
C ASP A 52 -58.94 17.64 -35.29
N PRO A 53 -59.97 18.50 -35.40
CA PRO A 53 -60.80 18.91 -34.26
C PRO A 53 -62.02 17.99 -34.08
N VAL A 54 -62.10 17.29 -32.93
CA VAL A 54 -63.31 16.59 -32.49
C VAL A 54 -64.03 17.40 -31.43
N ALA A 55 -65.27 17.83 -31.72
CA ALA A 55 -66.11 18.52 -30.76
C ALA A 55 -66.83 17.51 -29.82
N GLY A 56 -66.57 17.62 -28.51
CA GLY A 56 -67.25 16.86 -27.46
C GLY A 56 -68.18 17.75 -26.62
N VAL A 57 -69.27 17.17 -26.10
CA VAL A 57 -70.28 17.90 -25.31
C VAL A 57 -69.78 18.15 -23.88
N VAL A 58 -70.08 19.34 -23.35
CA VAL A 58 -69.81 19.70 -21.95
C VAL A 58 -71.04 19.39 -21.10
N ASP A 59 -70.99 18.28 -20.36
CA ASP A 59 -71.92 18.03 -19.26
C ASP A 59 -71.54 18.83 -18.00
N ARG A 60 -72.52 19.13 -17.16
CA ARG A 60 -72.30 19.86 -15.90
C ARG A 60 -71.72 18.94 -14.83
N PRO A 61 -70.77 19.41 -14.00
CA PRO A 61 -70.32 18.65 -12.85
C PRO A 61 -71.46 18.48 -11.83
N ASP A 62 -71.55 17.27 -11.27
CA ASP A 62 -72.37 16.97 -10.10
C ASP A 62 -71.80 17.71 -8.88
N LEU A 63 -72.66 18.25 -8.02
CA LEU A 63 -72.30 18.99 -6.79
C LEU A 63 -72.58 18.17 -5.52
N SER A 64 -72.71 16.85 -5.65
CA SER A 64 -72.72 15.91 -4.53
C SER A 64 -71.43 16.06 -3.71
N PRO A 65 -71.50 16.16 -2.36
CA PRO A 65 -70.31 16.28 -1.53
C PRO A 65 -69.45 15.01 -1.67
N PRO A 66 -68.11 15.13 -1.82
CA PRO A 66 -67.24 13.98 -2.02
C PRO A 66 -67.33 13.03 -0.82
N GLY A 67 -67.70 11.78 -1.09
CA GLY A 67 -67.67 10.73 -0.07
C GLY A 67 -66.24 10.50 0.41
N VAL A 68 -66.04 10.46 1.73
CA VAL A 68 -64.71 10.29 2.36
C VAL A 68 -64.04 9.04 1.79
N SER A 69 -62.97 9.23 1.03
CA SER A 69 -62.27 8.15 0.32
C SER A 69 -61.56 7.25 1.32
N SER A 70 -62.14 6.08 1.63
CA SER A 70 -61.53 5.07 2.50
C SER A 70 -60.42 4.26 1.81
N ARG A 71 -59.72 4.86 0.84
CA ARG A 71 -58.58 4.25 0.16
C ARG A 71 -57.36 4.38 1.10
N PRO A 72 -56.65 3.29 1.43
CA PRO A 72 -55.42 3.40 2.21
C PRO A 72 -54.40 4.27 1.44
N PRO A 73 -53.56 5.06 2.14
CA PRO A 73 -52.53 5.86 1.50
C PRO A 73 -51.58 4.94 0.71
N ALA A 74 -51.14 5.40 -0.46
CA ALA A 74 -50.13 4.68 -1.24
C ALA A 74 -48.82 4.55 -0.44
N PRO A 75 -47.99 3.51 -0.62
CA PRO A 75 -46.67 3.45 0.01
C PRO A 75 -45.86 4.74 -0.25
N VAL A 76 -45.06 5.17 0.73
CA VAL A 76 -44.08 6.24 0.49
C VAL A 76 -43.08 5.72 -0.53
N GLU A 77 -42.81 6.48 -1.59
CA GLU A 77 -41.83 6.10 -2.61
C GLU A 77 -40.78 7.21 -2.77
N VAL A 78 -39.52 6.83 -2.56
CA VAL A 78 -38.34 7.71 -2.64
C VAL A 78 -37.35 7.06 -3.60
N ASN A 79 -36.97 7.77 -4.67
CA ASN A 79 -36.04 7.28 -5.71
C ASN A 79 -36.38 5.88 -6.29
N GLY A 80 -37.67 5.52 -6.33
CA GLY A 80 -38.16 4.21 -6.80
C GLY A 80 -38.09 3.07 -5.78
N GLN A 81 -37.69 3.34 -4.52
CA GLN A 81 -37.84 2.42 -3.40
C GLN A 81 -39.11 2.74 -2.61
N GLN A 82 -39.93 1.72 -2.34
CA GLN A 82 -41.07 1.84 -1.43
C GLN A 82 -40.61 1.70 0.01
N LEU A 83 -40.86 2.72 0.83
CA LEU A 83 -40.51 2.75 2.23
C LEU A 83 -41.62 2.15 3.09
N PRO A 84 -41.31 1.17 3.97
CA PRO A 84 -42.26 0.66 4.95
C PRO A 84 -42.69 1.74 5.96
N ASP A 85 -43.90 1.59 6.49
CA ASP A 85 -44.45 2.45 7.54
C ASP A 85 -44.13 1.95 8.97
N ASP A 86 -43.34 0.89 9.12
CA ASP A 86 -42.99 0.26 10.39
C ASP A 86 -41.48 0.13 10.62
N ASP A 87 -41.04 0.38 11.86
CA ASP A 87 -39.63 0.38 12.29
C ASP A 87 -38.89 -0.95 12.01
N ALA A 88 -39.58 -2.10 11.99
CA ALA A 88 -38.93 -3.39 11.81
C ALA A 88 -38.61 -3.67 10.33
N SER A 89 -39.56 -3.38 9.44
CA SER A 89 -39.32 -3.44 7.99
C SER A 89 -38.34 -2.34 7.53
N LEU A 90 -38.37 -1.16 8.17
CA LEU A 90 -37.37 -0.11 7.93
C LEU A 90 -35.97 -0.53 8.37
N LEU A 91 -35.81 -1.24 9.49
CA LEU A 91 -34.52 -1.79 9.89
C LEU A 91 -33.98 -2.77 8.85
N VAL A 92 -34.81 -3.69 8.33
CA VAL A 92 -34.41 -4.62 7.26
C VAL A 92 -34.00 -3.89 5.97
N LEU A 93 -34.66 -2.77 5.64
CA LEU A 93 -34.26 -1.91 4.53
C LEU A 93 -32.89 -1.24 4.78
N VAL A 94 -32.65 -0.70 5.97
CA VAL A 94 -31.36 -0.10 6.36
C VAL A 94 -30.24 -1.14 6.34
N GLU A 95 -30.43 -2.31 6.97
CA GLU A 95 -29.45 -3.40 6.99
C GLU A 95 -29.14 -3.89 5.56
N GLY A 96 -30.15 -4.02 4.69
CA GLY A 96 -29.97 -4.36 3.28
C GLY A 96 -29.27 -3.29 2.44
N LEU A 97 -29.55 -2.00 2.69
CA LEU A 97 -28.86 -0.88 2.03
C LEU A 97 -27.39 -0.80 2.45
N VAL A 98 -27.07 -1.03 3.73
CA VAL A 98 -25.69 -1.08 4.21
C VAL A 98 -24.93 -2.27 3.60
N GLN A 99 -25.55 -3.45 3.53
CA GLN A 99 -24.94 -4.63 2.92
C GLN A 99 -24.74 -4.47 1.40
N GLY A 100 -25.66 -3.80 0.69
CA GLY A 100 -25.61 -3.65 -0.77
C GLY A 100 -24.91 -2.38 -1.29
N SER A 101 -24.75 -1.33 -0.49
CA SER A 101 -24.25 -0.01 -0.91
C SER A 101 -23.58 0.80 0.22
N GLY A 102 -23.31 0.17 1.37
CA GLY A 102 -22.72 0.82 2.52
C GLY A 102 -23.63 1.83 3.22
N VAL A 103 -23.13 2.47 4.27
CA VAL A 103 -23.85 3.55 4.96
C VAL A 103 -24.19 4.70 4.00
N SER A 104 -23.37 4.89 2.96
CA SER A 104 -23.61 5.76 1.80
C SER A 104 -24.99 5.55 1.15
N GLY A 105 -25.49 4.32 1.05
CA GLY A 105 -26.83 4.04 0.52
C GLY A 105 -27.95 4.53 1.44
N VAL A 106 -27.76 4.44 2.76
CA VAL A 106 -28.72 4.93 3.76
C VAL A 106 -28.73 6.46 3.80
N TYR A 107 -27.57 7.10 3.78
CA TYR A 107 -27.47 8.57 3.72
C TYR A 107 -28.12 9.14 2.44
N GLN A 108 -27.93 8.50 1.28
CA GLN A 108 -28.61 8.90 0.04
C GLN A 108 -30.13 8.77 0.13
N LEU A 109 -30.64 7.79 0.88
CA LEU A 109 -32.07 7.62 1.09
C LEU A 109 -32.64 8.66 2.08
N SER A 110 -31.94 8.92 3.19
CA SER A 110 -32.34 9.94 4.18
C SER A 110 -32.33 11.35 3.56
N ASP A 111 -31.29 11.72 2.81
CA ASP A 111 -31.21 13.01 2.10
C ASP A 111 -32.35 13.19 1.06
N ALA A 112 -32.66 12.14 0.29
CA ALA A 112 -33.77 12.15 -0.66
C ALA A 112 -35.14 12.26 0.02
N LEU A 113 -35.32 11.61 1.17
CA LEU A 113 -36.54 11.66 1.98
C LEU A 113 -36.74 13.03 2.65
N HIS A 114 -35.67 13.62 3.21
CA HIS A 114 -35.69 14.99 3.72
C HIS A 114 -35.95 16.01 2.60
N THR A 115 -35.38 15.80 1.40
CA THR A 115 -35.66 16.63 0.22
C THR A 115 -37.13 16.55 -0.18
N GLN A 116 -37.74 15.36 -0.17
CA GLN A 116 -39.17 15.18 -0.45
C GLN A 116 -40.05 15.83 0.64
N LEU A 117 -39.69 15.71 1.91
CA LEU A 117 -40.38 16.38 3.02
C LEU A 117 -40.31 17.91 2.88
N ALA A 118 -39.14 18.47 2.56
CA ALA A 118 -38.95 19.90 2.34
C ALA A 118 -39.77 20.42 1.15
N ALA A 119 -39.90 19.62 0.07
CA ALA A 119 -40.76 19.96 -1.07
C ALA A 119 -42.25 19.99 -0.67
N VAL A 120 -42.72 19.03 0.14
CA VAL A 120 -44.11 19.02 0.65
C VAL A 120 -44.36 20.18 1.61
N ASP A 121 -43.39 20.54 2.46
CA ASP A 121 -43.47 21.73 3.32
C ASP A 121 -43.57 23.02 2.49
N GLN A 122 -42.83 23.11 1.38
CA GLN A 122 -42.91 24.23 0.45
C GLN A 122 -44.26 24.28 -0.28
N GLU A 123 -44.81 23.14 -0.73
CA GLU A 123 -46.16 23.06 -1.32
C GLU A 123 -47.23 23.52 -0.33
N ILE A 124 -47.21 23.01 0.91
CA ILE A 124 -48.15 23.40 1.98
C ILE A 124 -48.02 24.89 2.31
N THR A 125 -46.80 25.41 2.41
CA THR A 125 -46.54 26.84 2.68
C THR A 125 -47.09 27.72 1.54
N GLY A 126 -46.84 27.34 0.28
CA GLY A 126 -47.36 28.07 -0.89
C GLY A 126 -48.89 28.00 -0.99
N ALA A 127 -49.49 26.86 -0.63
CA ALA A 127 -50.94 26.69 -0.60
C ALA A 127 -51.59 27.54 0.51
N HIS A 128 -50.97 27.67 1.69
CA HIS A 128 -51.43 28.59 2.74
C HIS A 128 -51.33 30.05 2.29
N GLN A 129 -50.21 30.48 1.70
CA GLN A 129 -50.05 31.83 1.14
C GLN A 129 -51.11 32.13 0.05
N PHE A 130 -51.47 31.15 -0.76
CA PHE A 130 -52.55 31.25 -1.73
C PHE A 130 -53.93 31.39 -1.07
N ALA A 131 -54.22 30.60 -0.03
CA ALA A 131 -55.47 30.71 0.73
C ALA A 131 -55.61 32.08 1.41
N ASP A 132 -54.54 32.59 2.01
CA ASP A 132 -54.49 33.94 2.60
C ASP A 132 -54.68 35.04 1.53
N ALA A 133 -54.07 34.90 0.35
CA ALA A 133 -54.29 35.84 -0.75
C ALA A 133 -55.76 35.87 -1.20
N VAL A 134 -56.40 34.70 -1.34
CA VAL A 134 -57.83 34.59 -1.69
C VAL A 134 -58.71 35.19 -0.60
N ALA A 135 -58.41 34.93 0.69
CA ALA A 135 -59.12 35.53 1.82
C ALA A 135 -59.00 37.07 1.85
N ASN A 136 -57.87 37.62 1.40
CA ASN A 136 -57.65 39.06 1.23
C ASN A 136 -58.17 39.63 -0.10
N GLY A 137 -58.99 38.88 -0.84
CA GLY A 137 -59.72 39.36 -2.02
C GLY A 137 -58.98 39.22 -3.36
N TYR A 138 -57.85 38.52 -3.40
CA TYR A 138 -57.20 38.18 -4.66
C TYR A 138 -58.02 37.12 -5.40
N GLN A 139 -58.55 37.44 -6.59
CA GLN A 139 -59.21 36.41 -7.41
C GLN A 139 -58.14 35.53 -8.08
N PRO A 140 -58.14 34.21 -7.82
CA PRO A 140 -57.14 33.32 -8.39
C PRO A 140 -57.40 33.13 -9.89
N ALA A 141 -56.34 32.87 -10.66
CA ALA A 141 -56.47 32.49 -12.06
C ALA A 141 -57.30 31.20 -12.17
N ALA A 142 -58.29 31.20 -13.07
CA ALA A 142 -59.21 30.08 -13.23
C ALA A 142 -58.46 28.80 -13.64
N GLY A 143 -58.43 27.81 -12.74
CA GLY A 143 -57.75 26.52 -12.96
C GLY A 143 -56.85 26.04 -11.82
N VAL A 144 -56.53 26.87 -10.82
CA VAL A 144 -55.75 26.42 -9.65
C VAL A 144 -56.66 25.62 -8.68
N PRO A 145 -56.40 24.32 -8.41
CA PRO A 145 -57.42 23.41 -7.87
C PRO A 145 -57.33 23.13 -6.35
N TRP A 146 -56.61 23.95 -5.57
CA TRP A 146 -56.42 23.72 -4.13
C TRP A 146 -57.76 23.68 -3.37
N SER A 147 -58.18 22.47 -2.98
CA SER A 147 -59.35 22.22 -2.15
C SER A 147 -58.95 21.91 -0.71
N GLU A 148 -59.84 22.12 0.25
CA GLU A 148 -59.62 21.81 1.68
C GLU A 148 -59.14 20.36 1.89
N GLN A 149 -59.70 19.40 1.13
CA GLN A 149 -59.26 18.00 1.16
C GLN A 149 -57.80 17.84 0.75
N MET A 150 -57.29 18.59 -0.25
CA MET A 150 -55.88 18.52 -0.65
C MET A 150 -54.93 19.04 0.44
N PHE A 151 -55.35 20.00 1.27
CA PHE A 151 -54.57 20.41 2.45
C PHE A 151 -54.52 19.30 3.51
N ILE A 152 -55.65 18.62 3.73
CA ILE A 152 -55.74 17.48 4.66
C ILE A 152 -54.87 16.31 4.18
N ASP A 153 -54.98 15.96 2.90
CA ASP A 153 -54.23 14.86 2.27
C ASP A 153 -52.72 15.14 2.32
N ARG A 154 -52.27 16.32 1.86
CA ARG A 154 -50.83 16.68 1.91
C ARG A 154 -50.31 16.87 3.34
N GLY A 155 -51.15 17.32 4.27
CA GLY A 155 -50.82 17.34 5.70
C GLY A 155 -50.61 15.94 6.29
N ALA A 156 -51.39 14.96 5.84
CA ALA A 156 -51.20 13.55 6.19
C ALA A 156 -49.94 12.95 5.56
N ASP A 157 -49.68 13.23 4.28
CA ASP A 157 -48.45 12.83 3.57
C ASP A 157 -47.21 13.40 4.27
N ARG A 158 -47.17 14.72 4.55
CA ARG A 158 -46.11 15.38 5.32
C ARG A 158 -45.87 14.68 6.65
N SER A 159 -46.95 14.46 7.41
CA SER A 159 -46.88 13.84 8.74
C SER A 159 -46.38 12.41 8.69
N ARG A 160 -46.50 11.74 7.54
CA ARG A 160 -46.02 10.37 7.32
C ARG A 160 -44.58 10.34 6.84
N LEU A 161 -44.20 11.19 5.86
CA LEU A 161 -42.82 11.39 5.44
C LEU A 161 -41.92 11.73 6.64
N ALA A 162 -42.37 12.64 7.53
CA ALA A 162 -41.67 12.96 8.77
C ALA A 162 -41.49 11.73 9.68
N ARG A 163 -42.53 10.95 9.95
CA ARG A 163 -42.42 9.72 10.77
C ARG A 163 -41.49 8.67 10.15
N VAL A 164 -41.48 8.53 8.82
CA VAL A 164 -40.60 7.59 8.12
C VAL A 164 -39.15 8.08 8.17
N ALA A 165 -38.90 9.40 8.09
CA ALA A 165 -37.57 9.98 8.28
C ALA A 165 -37.08 9.77 9.72
N ASP A 166 -37.88 10.19 10.71
CA ASP A 166 -37.61 9.98 12.13
C ASP A 166 -37.30 8.50 12.44
N ALA A 167 -37.96 7.56 11.74
CA ALA A 167 -37.76 6.12 11.90
C ALA A 167 -36.50 5.61 11.18
N LEU A 168 -36.26 6.06 9.96
CA LEU A 168 -35.05 5.73 9.18
C LEU A 168 -33.79 6.15 9.94
N ASP A 169 -33.77 7.38 10.46
CA ASP A 169 -32.63 7.92 11.21
C ASP A 169 -32.42 7.17 12.54
N ARG A 170 -33.50 6.73 13.22
CA ARG A 170 -33.39 5.84 14.40
C ARG A 170 -32.76 4.49 14.05
N GLN A 171 -33.15 3.86 12.94
CA GLN A 171 -32.58 2.57 12.55
C GLN A 171 -31.14 2.71 12.04
N LEU A 172 -30.80 3.82 11.36
CA LEU A 172 -29.42 4.17 11.04
C LEU A 172 -28.58 4.33 12.31
N GLN A 173 -29.07 5.07 13.33
CA GLN A 173 -28.35 5.21 14.59
C GLN A 173 -28.14 3.85 15.28
N VAL A 174 -29.13 2.95 15.28
CA VAL A 174 -28.97 1.58 15.81
C VAL A 174 -27.85 0.81 15.09
N VAL A 175 -27.67 0.97 13.78
CA VAL A 175 -26.57 0.33 13.04
C VAL A 175 -25.22 1.00 13.35
N LEU A 176 -25.17 2.33 13.47
CA LEU A 176 -23.96 3.07 13.86
C LEU A 176 -23.53 2.73 15.30
N ASP A 177 -24.48 2.57 16.23
CA ASP A 177 -24.23 2.13 17.61
C ASP A 177 -23.66 0.70 17.64
N ARG A 178 -24.20 -0.23 16.84
CA ARG A 178 -23.64 -1.60 16.70
C ARG A 178 -22.20 -1.58 16.16
N TYR A 179 -21.93 -0.72 15.17
CA TYR A 179 -20.59 -0.57 14.60
C TYR A 179 -19.59 0.02 15.61
N SER A 180 -19.98 1.10 16.30
CA SER A 180 -19.17 1.71 17.36
C SER A 180 -18.89 0.73 18.52
N ALA A 181 -19.88 -0.07 18.92
CA ALA A 181 -19.71 -1.13 19.91
C ALA A 181 -18.71 -2.21 19.45
N PHE A 182 -18.67 -2.55 18.15
CA PHE A 182 -17.65 -3.45 17.61
C PHE A 182 -16.25 -2.81 17.63
N GLN A 183 -16.12 -1.53 17.26
CA GLN A 183 -14.84 -0.80 17.34
C GLN A 183 -14.30 -0.83 18.78
N GLN A 184 -15.14 -0.49 19.77
CA GLN A 184 -14.75 -0.56 21.18
C GLN A 184 -14.37 -1.98 21.62
N LEU A 185 -15.10 -3.01 21.16
CA LEU A 185 -14.78 -4.40 21.47
C LEU A 185 -13.39 -4.82 20.95
N VAL A 186 -12.97 -4.35 19.76
CA VAL A 186 -11.63 -4.57 19.22
C VAL A 186 -10.56 -3.88 20.07
N LEU A 187 -10.80 -2.62 20.46
CA LEU A 187 -9.88 -1.83 21.31
C LEU A 187 -9.73 -2.46 22.71
N ASP A 188 -10.84 -2.85 23.35
CA ASP A 188 -10.85 -3.52 24.66
C ASP A 188 -10.16 -4.89 24.61
N ALA A 189 -10.39 -5.67 23.55
CA ALA A 189 -9.71 -6.95 23.34
C ALA A 189 -8.19 -6.77 23.14
N ALA A 190 -7.75 -5.70 22.47
CA ALA A 190 -6.34 -5.37 22.33
C ALA A 190 -5.71 -4.97 23.65
N VAL A 191 -6.38 -4.13 24.44
CA VAL A 191 -5.96 -3.76 25.80
C VAL A 191 -5.79 -4.99 26.68
N LEU A 192 -6.77 -5.90 26.68
CA LEU A 192 -6.74 -7.15 27.45
C LEU A 192 -5.62 -8.09 27.00
N ARG A 193 -5.43 -8.24 25.68
CA ARG A 193 -4.35 -9.05 25.10
C ARG A 193 -2.97 -8.48 25.41
N LEU A 194 -2.81 -7.15 25.44
CA LEU A 194 -1.58 -6.49 25.90
C LEU A 194 -1.33 -6.67 27.40
N ASP A 195 -2.35 -6.64 28.26
CA ASP A 195 -2.16 -6.94 29.70
C ASP A 195 -1.75 -8.41 29.91
N GLY A 196 -2.33 -9.34 29.16
CA GLY A 196 -1.90 -10.74 29.11
C GLY A 196 -0.43 -10.89 28.69
N ASN A 197 -0.02 -10.21 27.62
CA ASN A 197 1.37 -10.21 27.13
C ASN A 197 2.34 -9.62 28.18
N ARG A 198 1.96 -8.52 28.86
CA ARG A 198 2.75 -7.88 29.93
C ARG A 198 2.88 -8.74 31.20
N ALA A 199 1.88 -9.56 31.49
CA ALA A 199 1.89 -10.54 32.57
C ALA A 199 2.75 -11.76 32.23
N ALA A 200 2.59 -12.33 31.02
CA ALA A 200 3.40 -13.46 30.53
C ALA A 200 4.89 -13.11 30.48
N LEU A 201 5.26 -11.90 30.04
CA LEU A 201 6.63 -11.41 30.11
C LEU A 201 7.17 -11.29 31.54
N GLY A 202 6.31 -11.00 32.53
CA GLY A 202 6.69 -11.06 33.95
C GLY A 202 7.00 -12.49 34.41
N GLN A 203 6.14 -13.45 34.07
CA GLN A 203 6.35 -14.86 34.38
C GLN A 203 7.61 -15.43 33.72
N TRP A 204 7.89 -15.04 32.47
CA TRP A 204 9.16 -15.34 31.80
C TRP A 204 10.35 -14.78 32.55
N LYS A 205 10.32 -13.51 32.97
CA LYS A 205 11.40 -12.87 33.73
C LYS A 205 11.71 -13.60 35.04
N ASP A 206 10.68 -13.97 35.79
CA ASP A 206 10.86 -14.72 37.04
C ASP A 206 11.46 -16.11 36.75
N TYR A 207 10.97 -16.83 35.73
CA TYR A 207 11.52 -18.12 35.31
C TYR A 207 13.01 -18.06 34.91
N LEU A 208 13.44 -17.05 34.14
CA LEU A 208 14.84 -16.85 33.78
C LEU A 208 15.76 -16.64 35.00
N ARG A 209 15.20 -16.11 36.10
CA ARG A 209 15.91 -15.75 37.34
C ARG A 209 15.91 -16.87 38.40
N THR A 210 14.84 -17.66 38.51
CA THR A 210 14.69 -18.66 39.59
C THR A 210 14.89 -20.10 39.14
N GLU A 211 14.46 -20.46 37.93
CA GLU A 211 14.40 -21.87 37.49
C GLU A 211 15.58 -22.29 36.60
N LEU A 212 16.25 -21.34 35.93
CA LEU A 212 17.37 -21.63 35.03
C LEU A 212 18.73 -21.44 35.71
N THR A 213 19.52 -22.50 35.77
CA THR A 213 20.95 -22.39 36.10
C THR A 213 21.71 -21.64 34.99
N PRO A 214 22.85 -21.00 35.29
CA PRO A 214 23.65 -20.25 34.30
C PRO A 214 23.94 -21.01 33.00
N GLY A 215 24.30 -22.29 33.12
CA GLY A 215 24.57 -23.16 31.97
C GLY A 215 23.32 -23.56 31.20
N GLN A 216 22.13 -23.60 31.81
CA GLN A 216 20.88 -23.85 31.09
C GLN A 216 20.43 -22.59 30.33
N LEU A 217 20.51 -21.41 30.96
CA LEU A 217 20.18 -20.14 30.30
C LEU A 217 21.01 -19.93 29.03
N GLN A 218 22.34 -20.08 29.11
CA GLN A 218 23.23 -19.91 27.95
C GLN A 218 22.90 -20.90 26.82
N ARG A 219 22.62 -22.17 27.13
CA ARG A 219 22.23 -23.19 26.14
C ARG A 219 20.90 -22.85 25.46
N GLN A 220 19.89 -22.51 26.26
CA GLN A 220 18.53 -22.26 25.78
C GLN A 220 18.46 -21.01 24.87
N VAL A 221 19.20 -19.94 25.22
CA VAL A 221 19.27 -18.72 24.39
C VAL A 221 19.97 -19.01 23.05
N GLN A 222 21.14 -19.66 23.07
CA GLN A 222 21.87 -19.97 21.82
C GLN A 222 21.11 -20.98 20.95
N ALA A 223 20.40 -21.94 21.56
CA ALA A 223 19.54 -22.87 20.84
C ALA A 223 18.38 -22.15 20.15
N GLU A 224 17.76 -21.14 20.79
CA GLU A 224 16.71 -20.35 20.14
C GLU A 224 17.25 -19.47 19.01
N GLN A 225 18.41 -18.81 19.19
CA GLN A 225 19.04 -18.04 18.11
C GLN A 225 19.33 -18.91 16.88
N GLN A 226 19.93 -20.08 17.07
CA GLN A 226 20.25 -20.99 15.96
C GLN A 226 18.97 -21.60 15.36
N ARG A 227 17.99 -22.01 16.18
CA ARG A 227 16.68 -22.51 15.72
C ARG A 227 15.98 -21.49 14.83
N SER A 228 15.85 -20.25 15.30
CA SER A 228 15.19 -19.19 14.53
C SER A 228 15.98 -18.80 13.29
N THR A 229 17.32 -18.81 13.33
CA THR A 229 18.15 -18.57 12.13
C THR A 229 17.89 -19.65 11.06
N ILE A 230 17.85 -20.93 11.46
CA ILE A 230 17.55 -22.04 10.55
C ILE A 230 16.12 -21.93 10.00
N ALA A 231 15.13 -21.62 10.85
CA ALA A 231 13.74 -21.47 10.43
C ALA A 231 13.55 -20.31 9.42
N THR A 232 14.14 -19.14 9.67
CA THR A 232 14.10 -17.99 8.75
C THR A 232 14.75 -18.31 7.40
N VAL A 233 15.87 -19.03 7.40
CA VAL A 233 16.59 -19.39 6.16
C VAL A 233 15.88 -20.51 5.40
N ALA A 234 15.28 -21.49 6.09
CA ALA A 234 14.48 -22.54 5.49
C ALA A 234 13.23 -21.99 4.77
N ALA A 235 12.59 -20.96 5.34
CA ALA A 235 11.46 -20.26 4.73
C ALA A 235 11.86 -19.25 3.63
N GLY A 236 13.16 -18.98 3.43
CA GLY A 236 13.65 -17.95 2.52
C GLY A 236 13.52 -18.31 1.03
N PRO A 237 13.31 -17.31 0.13
CA PRO A 237 13.12 -17.54 -1.31
C PRO A 237 14.38 -18.04 -2.05
N SER A 238 15.53 -18.15 -1.38
CA SER A 238 16.77 -18.72 -1.91
C SER A 238 17.35 -19.81 -0.99
N SER A 239 16.49 -20.47 -0.21
CA SER A 239 16.83 -21.43 0.84
C SER A 239 17.89 -22.45 0.44
N GLY A 240 17.88 -22.98 -0.78
CA GLY A 240 18.89 -23.96 -1.24
C GLY A 240 20.35 -23.50 -1.06
N LEU A 241 20.71 -22.28 -1.48
CA LEU A 241 22.07 -21.74 -1.33
C LEU A 241 22.33 -21.24 0.10
N GLN A 242 21.30 -20.72 0.75
CA GLN A 242 21.39 -20.14 2.09
C GLN A 242 21.55 -21.23 3.17
N MET A 243 20.87 -22.37 3.01
CA MET A 243 21.01 -23.57 3.85
C MET A 243 22.36 -24.26 3.63
N GLU A 244 22.91 -24.25 2.41
CA GLU A 244 24.29 -24.70 2.17
C GLU A 244 25.30 -23.85 2.94
N ALA A 245 25.09 -22.52 3.00
CA ALA A 245 25.91 -21.64 3.84
C ALA A 245 25.76 -21.94 5.34
N LEU A 246 24.56 -22.27 5.83
CA LEU A 246 24.37 -22.71 7.22
C LEU A 246 25.06 -24.06 7.52
N ASP A 247 25.01 -25.04 6.61
CA ASP A 247 25.71 -26.32 6.78
C ASP A 247 27.23 -26.12 6.86
N ARG A 248 27.78 -25.26 5.98
CA ARG A 248 29.20 -24.83 6.06
C ARG A 248 29.48 -24.10 7.39
N GLN A 249 28.64 -23.16 7.81
CA GLN A 249 28.74 -22.46 9.10
C GLN A 249 28.79 -23.43 10.29
N ALA A 250 27.99 -24.50 10.28
CA ALA A 250 27.93 -25.50 11.36
C ALA A 250 29.23 -26.31 11.52
N THR A 251 30.05 -26.41 10.46
CA THR A 251 31.39 -27.05 10.51
C THR A 251 32.51 -26.11 10.96
N LEU A 252 32.36 -24.79 10.80
CA LEU A 252 33.45 -23.84 10.98
C LEU A 252 33.74 -23.54 12.46
N SER A 253 35.00 -23.73 12.86
CA SER A 253 35.52 -23.31 14.17
C SER A 253 35.70 -21.79 14.26
N SER A 254 36.26 -21.16 13.21
CA SER A 254 36.51 -19.71 13.18
C SER A 254 35.23 -18.89 13.35
N PRO A 255 35.15 -18.00 14.37
CA PRO A 255 34.05 -17.06 14.51
C PRO A 255 33.91 -16.11 13.30
N ARG A 256 35.02 -15.71 12.66
CA ARG A 256 34.99 -14.78 11.52
C ARG A 256 34.42 -15.42 10.27
N ARG A 257 34.86 -16.65 9.94
CA ARG A 257 34.33 -17.38 8.77
C ARG A 257 32.86 -17.75 8.98
N ARG A 258 32.45 -18.06 10.21
CA ARG A 258 31.02 -18.18 10.57
C ARG A 258 30.24 -16.89 10.37
N ALA A 259 30.81 -15.72 10.68
CA ALA A 259 30.16 -14.43 10.43
C ALA A 259 30.10 -14.04 8.93
N VAL A 260 30.94 -14.62 8.08
CA VAL A 260 30.80 -14.54 6.62
C VAL A 260 29.68 -15.46 6.14
N GLU A 261 29.72 -16.76 6.48
CA GLU A 261 28.68 -17.72 6.06
C GLU A 261 27.29 -17.35 6.61
N GLY A 262 27.20 -16.87 7.85
CA GLY A 262 25.95 -16.38 8.46
C GLY A 262 25.44 -15.07 7.84
N ARG A 263 26.25 -14.35 7.07
CA ARG A 263 25.79 -13.27 6.18
C ARG A 263 25.30 -13.81 4.85
N VAL A 264 25.99 -14.78 4.24
CA VAL A 264 25.53 -15.48 3.02
C VAL A 264 24.17 -16.16 3.26
N ALA A 265 24.03 -16.89 4.36
CA ALA A 265 22.79 -17.53 4.78
C ALA A 265 21.65 -16.52 4.93
N ARG A 266 21.89 -15.36 5.55
CA ARG A 266 20.89 -14.29 5.69
C ARG A 266 20.72 -13.43 4.42
N GLY A 267 21.34 -13.80 3.31
CA GLY A 267 21.26 -13.07 2.03
C GLY A 267 22.01 -11.73 2.01
N LEU A 268 22.77 -11.41 3.07
CA LEU A 268 23.53 -10.17 3.26
C LEU A 268 24.88 -10.15 2.53
N ILE A 269 25.23 -11.26 1.86
CA ILE A 269 26.30 -11.36 0.86
C ILE A 269 25.68 -12.07 -0.34
N HIS A 270 25.71 -11.43 -1.51
CA HIS A 270 25.04 -11.90 -2.73
C HIS A 270 25.92 -12.84 -3.59
N GLY A 271 27.14 -13.12 -3.14
CA GLY A 271 28.04 -14.14 -3.70
C GLY A 271 29.14 -13.58 -4.60
N GLY A 272 29.64 -14.41 -5.51
CA GLY A 272 30.67 -14.01 -6.48
C GLY A 272 31.93 -13.41 -5.84
N CYS A 273 32.31 -12.21 -6.29
CA CYS A 273 33.50 -11.52 -5.79
C CYS A 273 33.36 -11.05 -4.34
N GLU A 274 32.17 -10.63 -3.91
CA GLU A 274 31.92 -10.14 -2.55
C GLU A 274 32.21 -11.24 -1.51
N TYR A 275 31.61 -12.41 -1.69
CA TYR A 275 31.88 -13.58 -0.85
C TYR A 275 33.37 -13.97 -0.86
N CYS A 276 34.02 -13.92 -2.03
CA CYS A 276 35.45 -14.23 -2.15
C CYS A 276 36.30 -13.25 -1.33
N HIS A 277 36.05 -11.94 -1.42
CA HIS A 277 36.78 -10.94 -0.66
C HIS A 277 36.51 -11.01 0.84
N GLU A 278 35.26 -11.19 1.27
CA GLU A 278 34.87 -11.33 2.67
C GLU A 278 35.45 -12.59 3.31
N MET A 279 35.35 -13.73 2.63
CA MET A 279 35.93 -14.99 3.10
C MET A 279 37.46 -14.95 3.10
N GLN A 280 38.11 -14.37 2.08
CA GLN A 280 39.57 -14.23 2.06
C GLN A 280 40.05 -13.24 3.12
N HIS A 281 39.32 -12.16 3.40
CA HIS A 281 39.62 -11.25 4.50
C HIS A 281 39.54 -11.99 5.84
N ALA A 282 38.45 -12.72 6.10
CA ALA A 282 38.32 -13.56 7.29
C ALA A 282 39.46 -14.61 7.39
N ILE A 283 39.83 -15.27 6.29
CA ILE A 283 40.95 -16.22 6.24
C ILE A 283 42.29 -15.54 6.57
N ASN A 284 42.55 -14.33 6.06
CA ASN A 284 43.78 -13.58 6.33
C ASN A 284 43.85 -13.14 7.79
N THR A 285 42.78 -12.54 8.34
CA THR A 285 42.76 -12.18 9.77
C THR A 285 42.82 -13.44 10.67
N ASP A 286 42.38 -14.59 10.18
CA ASP A 286 42.51 -15.91 10.81
C ASP A 286 43.89 -16.58 10.61
N TYR A 287 44.82 -15.91 9.92
CA TYR A 287 46.22 -16.31 9.80
C TYR A 287 47.15 -15.33 10.52
N GLU A 288 46.84 -14.03 10.44
CA GLU A 288 47.64 -12.93 10.99
C GLU A 288 47.49 -12.79 12.51
N HIS A 289 46.36 -13.20 13.10
CA HIS A 289 46.01 -12.92 14.50
C HIS A 289 45.61 -14.15 15.35
N PRO A 290 46.42 -15.22 15.42
CA PRO A 290 46.09 -16.47 16.15
C PRO A 290 45.64 -16.29 17.60
N GLU A 291 46.05 -15.20 18.26
CA GLU A 291 45.62 -14.82 19.60
C GLU A 291 44.12 -14.44 19.72
N LEU A 292 43.49 -14.01 18.62
CA LEU A 292 42.09 -13.57 18.61
C LEU A 292 41.07 -14.71 18.42
N PHE A 293 41.54 -15.94 18.17
CA PHE A 293 40.71 -17.13 18.06
C PHE A 293 41.33 -18.28 18.84
N GLY A 294 41.12 -18.23 20.16
CA GLY A 294 41.33 -19.37 21.06
C GLY A 294 40.55 -20.63 20.64
N PRO A 295 40.72 -21.75 21.36
CA PRO A 295 40.19 -23.07 20.97
C PRO A 295 38.66 -23.02 20.78
N SER A 296 38.26 -22.95 19.51
CA SER A 296 36.90 -22.59 19.10
C SER A 296 36.17 -23.80 18.55
N VAL A 297 35.10 -24.17 19.24
CA VAL A 297 34.22 -25.29 18.89
C VAL A 297 33.34 -24.86 17.69
N SER A 298 33.05 -25.78 16.76
CA SER A 298 32.06 -25.51 15.68
C SER A 298 30.62 -25.58 16.22
N PRO A 299 29.62 -24.95 15.58
CA PRO A 299 28.24 -24.99 16.07
C PRO A 299 27.68 -26.43 16.22
N ASP A 300 27.86 -27.30 15.22
CA ASP A 300 27.52 -28.73 15.29
C ASP A 300 28.20 -29.46 16.47
N GLN A 301 29.45 -29.12 16.79
CA GLN A 301 30.14 -29.65 17.99
C GLN A 301 29.61 -29.03 19.29
N LEU A 302 29.30 -27.74 19.31
CA LEU A 302 28.82 -26.99 20.47
C LEU A 302 27.41 -27.44 20.87
N PHE A 303 26.48 -27.50 19.92
CA PHE A 303 25.12 -27.93 20.20
C PHE A 303 25.05 -29.41 20.62
N ARG A 304 25.92 -30.29 20.11
CA ARG A 304 26.02 -31.67 20.65
C ARG A 304 26.56 -31.72 22.08
N GLN A 305 27.51 -30.84 22.46
CA GLN A 305 27.92 -30.71 23.87
C GLN A 305 26.77 -30.18 24.73
N TYR A 306 26.01 -29.19 24.22
CA TYR A 306 24.85 -28.62 24.89
C TYR A 306 23.72 -29.64 25.08
N ALA A 307 23.38 -30.42 24.05
CA ALA A 307 22.40 -31.51 24.13
C ALA A 307 22.81 -32.62 25.12
N SER A 308 24.12 -32.92 25.21
CA SER A 308 24.66 -33.86 26.20
C SER A 308 24.55 -33.30 27.63
N ALA A 309 24.83 -32.00 27.83
CA ALA A 309 24.65 -31.33 29.11
C ALA A 309 23.18 -31.21 29.52
N GLU A 310 22.27 -30.99 28.55
CA GLU A 310 20.82 -30.99 28.79
C GLU A 310 20.31 -32.38 29.19
N GLY A 311 20.80 -33.45 28.56
CA GLY A 311 20.46 -34.82 28.93
C GLY A 311 20.90 -35.20 30.36
N GLY A 312 21.92 -34.53 30.92
CA GLY A 312 22.38 -34.71 32.29
C GLY A 312 21.73 -33.77 33.32
N ASN A 313 21.36 -32.55 32.91
CA ASN A 313 20.66 -31.57 33.75
C ASN A 313 19.68 -30.73 32.90
N PRO A 314 18.49 -31.27 32.60
CA PRO A 314 17.54 -30.63 31.70
C PRO A 314 16.94 -29.37 32.33
N ALA A 315 16.74 -28.33 31.52
CA ALA A 315 15.97 -27.17 31.92
C ALA A 315 14.54 -27.61 32.32
N PRO A 316 14.01 -27.13 33.46
CA PRO A 316 12.63 -27.39 33.87
C PRO A 316 11.67 -26.68 32.91
N LEU A 317 10.52 -27.30 32.64
CA LEU A 317 9.45 -26.62 31.90
C LEU A 317 8.81 -25.56 32.82
N PRO A 318 8.63 -24.30 32.37
CA PRO A 318 7.94 -23.28 33.16
C PRO A 318 6.52 -23.73 33.50
N GLY A 319 6.08 -23.51 34.75
CA GLY A 319 4.76 -23.96 35.22
C GLY A 319 3.55 -23.32 34.51
N PHE A 320 3.77 -22.29 33.69
CA PHE A 320 2.78 -21.65 32.83
C PHE A 320 2.74 -22.21 31.39
N LEU A 321 3.69 -23.08 30.99
CA LEU A 321 3.63 -23.80 29.73
C LEU A 321 3.01 -25.19 29.93
N SER A 322 1.93 -25.48 29.19
CA SER A 322 1.25 -26.78 29.22
C SER A 322 2.01 -27.89 28.48
N THR A 323 2.86 -27.52 27.51
CA THR A 323 3.67 -28.43 26.70
C THR A 323 5.03 -27.82 26.38
N THR A 324 6.01 -28.69 26.08
CA THR A 324 7.27 -28.27 25.45
C THR A 324 6.98 -27.66 24.07
N PRO A 325 7.59 -26.51 23.70
CA PRO A 325 7.53 -26.01 22.34
C PRO A 325 8.17 -27.00 21.35
N ASP A 326 7.54 -27.14 20.18
CA ASP A 326 8.22 -27.74 19.02
C ASP A 326 9.33 -26.80 18.50
N THR A 327 10.30 -27.33 17.75
CA THR A 327 11.35 -26.52 17.12
C THR A 327 10.83 -25.68 15.94
N GLY A 328 9.74 -26.09 15.29
CA GLY A 328 9.22 -25.44 14.09
C GLY A 328 10.10 -25.61 12.85
N ILE A 329 11.08 -26.51 12.88
CA ILE A 329 11.96 -26.81 11.75
C ILE A 329 11.55 -28.17 11.18
N ASP A 330 11.13 -28.22 9.92
CA ASP A 330 10.84 -29.49 9.25
C ASP A 330 12.13 -30.31 9.05
N PRO A 331 12.21 -31.55 9.60
CA PRO A 331 13.38 -32.41 9.42
C PRO A 331 13.68 -32.75 7.94
N GLN A 332 12.69 -32.74 7.03
CA GLN A 332 12.94 -33.01 5.61
C GLN A 332 13.67 -31.85 4.93
N THR A 333 13.40 -30.62 5.35
CA THR A 333 14.06 -29.41 4.82
C THR A 333 15.55 -29.32 5.21
N VAL A 334 15.94 -29.92 6.35
CA VAL A 334 17.35 -29.99 6.78
C VAL A 334 18.05 -31.30 6.40
N ALA A 335 17.32 -32.36 6.04
CA ALA A 335 17.89 -33.67 5.71
C ALA A 335 19.00 -33.70 4.63
N PRO A 336 19.01 -32.81 3.60
CA PRO A 336 20.13 -32.74 2.64
C PRO A 336 21.44 -32.18 3.22
N PHE A 337 21.38 -31.55 4.39
CA PHE A 337 22.46 -30.76 5.00
C PHE A 337 22.93 -31.47 6.28
N PRO A 338 23.96 -32.34 6.22
CA PRO A 338 24.23 -33.33 7.26
C PRO A 338 24.73 -32.73 8.59
N HIS A 339 25.40 -31.58 8.56
CA HIS A 339 25.84 -30.89 9.78
C HIS A 339 24.69 -30.08 10.38
N LEU A 340 23.87 -29.46 9.54
CA LEU A 340 22.67 -28.74 9.96
C LEU A 340 21.61 -29.68 10.56
N ALA A 341 21.43 -30.88 9.99
CA ALA A 341 20.56 -31.92 10.55
C ALA A 341 21.06 -32.47 11.90
N SER A 342 22.38 -32.60 12.07
CA SER A 342 23.03 -32.95 13.35
C SER A 342 22.82 -31.86 14.41
N GLU A 343 22.91 -30.59 14.00
CA GLU A 343 22.63 -29.42 14.85
C GLU A 343 21.16 -29.29 15.24
N VAL A 344 20.21 -29.46 14.31
CA VAL A 344 18.77 -29.46 14.59
C VAL A 344 18.39 -30.59 15.55
N GLN A 345 18.90 -31.81 15.35
CA GLN A 345 18.69 -32.92 16.28
C GLN A 345 19.27 -32.62 17.68
N ALA A 346 20.32 -31.81 17.78
CA ALA A 346 20.85 -31.35 19.06
C ALA A 346 19.95 -30.27 19.70
N ILE A 347 19.41 -29.33 18.91
CA ILE A 347 18.43 -28.32 19.34
C ILE A 347 17.12 -28.97 19.82
N GLU A 348 16.60 -29.97 19.12
CA GLU A 348 15.46 -30.80 19.55
C GLU A 348 15.66 -31.40 20.95
N ARG A 349 16.87 -31.89 21.24
CA ARG A 349 17.23 -32.46 22.55
C ARG A 349 17.42 -31.42 23.63
N ILE A 350 17.92 -30.23 23.28
CA ILE A 350 17.94 -29.08 24.20
C ILE A 350 16.50 -28.70 24.56
N ARG A 351 15.58 -28.77 23.58
CA ARG A 351 14.19 -28.33 23.64
C ARG A 351 14.15 -26.81 23.87
N PRO A 352 13.98 -25.97 22.83
CA PRO A 352 14.04 -24.51 22.95
C PRO A 352 12.80 -23.97 23.67
N ILE A 353 12.80 -24.06 24.99
CA ILE A 353 11.72 -23.60 25.88
C ILE A 353 11.52 -22.09 25.70
N LEU A 354 12.61 -21.35 25.47
CA LEU A 354 12.60 -19.90 25.29
C LEU A 354 12.08 -19.43 23.91
N ARG A 355 11.50 -20.31 23.07
CA ARG A 355 10.94 -19.93 21.75
C ARG A 355 9.93 -18.77 21.81
N GLN A 356 9.15 -18.66 22.88
CA GLN A 356 8.24 -17.52 23.08
C GLN A 356 8.95 -16.18 23.33
N LEU A 357 10.23 -16.17 23.75
CA LEU A 357 11.05 -14.97 23.83
C LEU A 357 11.79 -14.67 22.52
N GLY A 358 11.87 -15.62 21.60
CA GLY A 358 12.53 -15.48 20.30
C GLY A 358 11.79 -14.57 19.29
N PRO A 359 12.30 -14.47 18.05
CA PRO A 359 11.77 -13.57 17.01
C PRO A 359 10.34 -13.85 16.57
N GLU A 360 9.84 -15.09 16.77
CA GLU A 360 8.44 -15.50 16.51
C GLU A 360 7.46 -15.11 17.64
N GLY A 361 7.98 -14.73 18.81
CA GLY A 361 7.21 -14.39 20.00
C GLY A 361 7.46 -12.95 20.43
N PHE A 362 7.80 -12.75 21.70
CA PHE A 362 7.97 -11.42 22.31
C PHE A 362 9.18 -10.61 21.79
N LYS A 363 10.01 -11.17 20.89
CA LYS A 363 11.21 -10.52 20.32
C LYS A 363 12.11 -9.89 21.39
N VAL A 364 12.45 -10.71 22.38
CA VAL A 364 13.32 -10.43 23.54
C VAL A 364 14.72 -11.04 23.33
N ILE A 365 14.77 -12.26 22.82
CA ILE A 365 15.97 -12.89 22.27
C ILE A 365 16.07 -12.46 20.82
N ASP A 366 17.02 -11.58 20.55
CA ASP A 366 17.35 -11.10 19.20
C ASP A 366 18.40 -12.01 18.52
N LEU A 367 18.46 -11.99 17.18
CA LEU A 367 19.36 -12.84 16.39
C LEU A 367 20.80 -12.34 16.32
N ASP A 368 21.04 -11.04 16.47
CA ASP A 368 22.36 -10.42 16.30
C ASP A 368 23.00 -9.96 17.60
N THR A 369 22.22 -9.84 18.67
CA THR A 369 22.75 -9.66 20.02
C THR A 369 23.68 -10.82 20.38
N GLY A 370 24.96 -10.50 20.59
CA GLY A 370 26.06 -11.46 20.68
C GLY A 370 26.14 -12.27 21.98
N TYR A 371 25.03 -12.87 22.43
CA TYR A 371 24.92 -13.64 23.69
C TYR A 371 25.99 -14.75 23.82
N ALA A 372 26.53 -15.26 22.71
CA ALA A 372 27.62 -16.24 22.71
C ALA A 372 28.91 -15.77 23.42
N GLY A 373 29.15 -14.45 23.50
CA GLY A 373 30.28 -13.86 24.21
C GLY A 373 29.98 -13.36 25.62
N MET A 374 28.72 -13.41 26.07
CA MET A 374 28.29 -12.85 27.35
C MET A 374 28.48 -13.83 28.52
N ASP A 375 28.88 -13.31 29.69
CA ASP A 375 28.74 -14.05 30.94
C ASP A 375 27.27 -14.10 31.41
N TYR A 376 26.95 -14.96 32.38
CA TYR A 376 25.59 -15.15 32.89
C TYR A 376 24.93 -13.87 33.41
N THR A 377 25.69 -13.02 34.10
CA THR A 377 25.22 -11.74 34.66
C THR A 377 24.88 -10.78 33.55
N GLN A 378 25.75 -10.68 32.53
CA GLN A 378 25.52 -9.88 31.33
C GLN A 378 24.28 -10.38 30.58
N LEU A 379 24.22 -11.66 30.28
CA LEU A 379 23.12 -12.30 29.56
C LEU A 379 21.77 -12.10 30.27
N LEU A 380 21.71 -12.37 31.58
CA LEU A 380 20.49 -12.19 32.36
C LEU A 380 20.09 -10.71 32.43
N THR A 381 21.05 -9.79 32.59
CA THR A 381 20.78 -8.33 32.61
C THR A 381 20.24 -7.84 31.27
N THR A 382 20.79 -8.32 30.14
CA THR A 382 20.31 -7.96 28.80
C THR A 382 18.89 -8.47 28.57
N LEU A 383 18.59 -9.72 28.93
CA LEU A 383 17.24 -10.28 28.81
C LEU A 383 16.25 -9.61 29.76
N ASP A 384 16.64 -9.36 31.02
CA ASP A 384 15.84 -8.63 32.00
C ASP A 384 15.45 -7.23 31.48
N SER A 385 16.40 -6.53 30.85
CA SER A 385 16.20 -5.20 30.27
C SER A 385 15.28 -5.24 29.05
N ALA A 386 15.54 -6.16 28.10
CA ALA A 386 14.69 -6.35 26.92
C ALA A 386 13.23 -6.70 27.31
N ILE A 387 13.03 -7.51 28.35
CA ILE A 387 11.70 -7.82 28.89
C ILE A 387 11.04 -6.56 29.47
N ASP A 388 11.74 -5.77 30.29
CA ASP A 388 11.13 -4.56 30.88
C ASP A 388 10.79 -3.53 29.80
N THR A 389 11.64 -3.35 28.78
CA THR A 389 11.34 -2.51 27.61
C THR A 389 10.08 -2.99 26.88
N ARG A 390 9.95 -4.28 26.54
CA ARG A 390 8.71 -4.80 25.93
C ARG A 390 7.48 -4.58 26.81
N ARG A 391 7.60 -4.76 28.14
CA ARG A 391 6.50 -4.53 29.10
C ARG A 391 6.12 -3.06 29.26
N ALA A 392 7.07 -2.14 29.03
CA ALA A 392 6.84 -0.69 28.97
C ALA A 392 6.20 -0.27 27.64
N ASN A 393 6.74 -0.73 26.51
CA ASN A 393 6.19 -0.48 25.17
C ASN A 393 4.72 -0.93 25.07
N PHE A 394 4.39 -2.13 25.55
CA PHE A 394 3.00 -2.60 25.61
C PHE A 394 2.12 -1.74 26.53
N ALA A 395 2.69 -1.11 27.57
CA ALA A 395 1.95 -0.20 28.45
C ALA A 395 1.66 1.15 27.78
N LEU A 396 2.59 1.64 26.96
CA LEU A 396 2.43 2.86 26.14
C LEU A 396 1.37 2.63 25.06
N LEU A 397 1.42 1.51 24.33
CA LEU A 397 0.39 1.15 23.34
C LEU A 397 -1.00 1.01 23.97
N GLN A 398 -1.10 0.47 25.19
CA GLN A 398 -2.37 0.50 25.96
C GLN A 398 -2.81 1.90 26.36
N GLY A 399 -1.89 2.85 26.51
CA GLY A 399 -2.19 4.27 26.70
C GLY A 399 -2.83 4.85 25.43
N GLU A 400 -2.17 4.71 24.29
CA GLU A 400 -2.64 5.22 23.00
C GLU A 400 -3.99 4.62 22.58
N ILE A 401 -4.19 3.30 22.76
CA ILE A 401 -5.48 2.65 22.49
C ILE A 401 -6.60 3.23 23.38
N ARG A 402 -6.31 3.51 24.66
CA ARG A 402 -7.28 4.10 25.60
C ARG A 402 -7.48 5.61 25.40
N ALA A 403 -6.54 6.30 24.75
CA ALA A 403 -6.64 7.70 24.39
C ALA A 403 -7.45 7.93 23.10
N GLY A 404 -7.67 6.88 22.31
CA GLY A 404 -8.29 6.97 20.98
C GLY A 404 -7.30 7.30 19.86
N SER A 405 -5.99 7.30 20.13
CA SER A 405 -4.93 7.57 19.14
C SER A 405 -4.76 6.44 18.10
N VAL A 406 -5.41 5.29 18.31
CA VAL A 406 -5.22 4.07 17.51
C VAL A 406 -6.54 3.67 16.85
N ASP A 407 -6.58 3.71 15.52
CA ASP A 407 -7.70 3.17 14.77
C ASP A 407 -7.79 1.64 14.98
N PHE A 408 -8.99 1.13 15.21
CA PHE A 408 -9.25 -0.29 15.42
C PHE A 408 -8.78 -1.17 14.25
N LEU A 409 -8.69 -0.64 13.02
CA LEU A 409 -8.17 -1.35 11.83
C LEU A 409 -6.65 -1.52 11.83
N VAL A 410 -5.91 -0.79 12.69
CA VAL A 410 -4.51 -1.10 12.99
C VAL A 410 -4.40 -2.44 13.73
N LEU A 411 -5.42 -2.86 14.47
CA LEU A 411 -5.41 -4.08 15.29
C LEU A 411 -5.86 -5.32 14.48
N ARG A 412 -5.30 -5.46 13.27
CA ARG A 412 -5.74 -6.42 12.23
C ARG A 412 -5.93 -7.87 12.69
N PRO A 413 -5.06 -8.48 13.54
CA PRO A 413 -5.30 -9.84 14.04
C PRO A 413 -6.60 -9.95 14.83
N ILE A 414 -6.93 -8.93 15.63
CA ILE A 414 -8.10 -8.90 16.51
C ILE A 414 -9.37 -8.60 15.69
N VAL A 415 -9.28 -7.68 14.72
CA VAL A 415 -10.36 -7.50 13.73
C VAL A 415 -10.64 -8.83 13.03
N ARG A 416 -9.63 -9.51 12.47
CA ARG A 416 -9.79 -10.81 11.78
C ARG A 416 -10.38 -11.91 12.67
N GLU A 417 -10.14 -11.87 13.98
CA GLU A 417 -10.61 -12.85 14.96
C GLU A 417 -12.04 -12.57 15.45
N LEU A 418 -12.45 -11.30 15.55
CA LEU A 418 -13.78 -10.89 15.99
C LEU A 418 -14.78 -10.66 14.85
N LEU A 419 -14.32 -10.31 13.65
CA LEU A 419 -15.18 -9.99 12.50
C LEU A 419 -16.13 -11.13 12.09
N PRO A 420 -15.76 -12.42 12.14
CA PRO A 420 -16.68 -13.54 11.92
C PRO A 420 -17.78 -13.69 12.99
N LEU A 421 -17.69 -12.94 14.09
CA LEU A 421 -18.68 -12.89 15.18
C LEU A 421 -19.54 -11.61 15.12
N ALA A 422 -19.28 -10.70 14.18
CA ALA A 422 -20.03 -9.47 14.01
C ALA A 422 -21.43 -9.71 13.41
N ASP A 423 -22.31 -8.73 13.59
CA ASP A 423 -23.56 -8.63 12.83
C ASP A 423 -23.23 -8.50 11.31
N PRO A 424 -23.97 -9.16 10.39
CA PRO A 424 -23.69 -9.07 8.95
C PRO A 424 -23.64 -7.64 8.39
N THR A 425 -24.37 -6.71 9.01
CA THR A 425 -24.40 -5.29 8.68
C THR A 425 -23.10 -4.59 9.10
N VAL A 426 -22.62 -4.89 10.32
CA VAL A 426 -21.33 -4.40 10.84
C VAL A 426 -20.17 -5.02 10.05
N HIS A 427 -20.27 -6.29 9.66
CA HIS A 427 -19.30 -6.96 8.79
C HIS A 427 -19.13 -6.21 7.46
N ALA A 428 -20.24 -5.93 6.75
CA ALA A 428 -20.22 -5.21 5.48
C ALA A 428 -19.66 -3.77 5.62
N MET A 429 -19.95 -3.07 6.72
CA MET A 429 -19.35 -1.75 6.99
C MET A 429 -17.83 -1.82 7.16
N ILE A 430 -17.32 -2.86 7.81
CA ILE A 430 -15.88 -3.05 8.03
C ILE A 430 -15.18 -3.47 6.74
N GLU A 431 -15.76 -4.38 5.95
CA GLU A 431 -15.25 -4.72 4.62
C GLU A 431 -15.21 -3.48 3.71
N GLN A 432 -16.27 -2.66 3.70
CA GLN A 432 -16.30 -1.40 2.95
C GLN A 432 -15.21 -0.42 3.42
N ARG A 433 -15.00 -0.28 4.74
CA ARG A 433 -13.99 0.61 5.29
C ARG A 433 -12.56 0.15 4.96
N ILE A 434 -12.28 -1.15 5.07
CA ILE A 434 -10.99 -1.73 4.67
C ILE A 434 -10.74 -1.51 3.17
N ALA A 435 -11.73 -1.71 2.31
CA ALA A 435 -11.61 -1.47 0.88
C ALA A 435 -11.39 0.03 0.55
N ALA A 436 -12.01 0.94 1.32
CA ALA A 436 -11.77 2.37 1.18
C ALA A 436 -10.34 2.77 1.57
N GLU A 437 -9.85 2.31 2.73
CA GLU A 437 -8.47 2.58 3.19
C GLU A 437 -7.42 1.97 2.26
N GLN A 438 -7.67 0.79 1.70
CA GLN A 438 -6.84 0.21 0.65
C GLN A 438 -6.80 1.13 -0.58
N SER A 439 -7.96 1.53 -1.11
CA SER A 439 -8.05 2.44 -2.27
C SER A 439 -7.42 3.82 -2.02
N ASP A 440 -7.47 4.35 -0.79
CA ASP A 440 -6.87 5.64 -0.45
C ASP A 440 -5.35 5.51 -0.29
N SER A 441 -4.84 4.43 0.33
CA SER A 441 -3.40 4.15 0.41
C SER A 441 -2.78 3.88 -0.97
N GLU A 442 -3.52 3.23 -1.87
CA GLU A 442 -3.16 3.12 -3.29
C GLU A 442 -3.08 4.52 -3.92
N ALA A 443 -4.12 5.34 -3.78
CA ALA A 443 -4.15 6.69 -4.34
C ALA A 443 -3.02 7.62 -3.82
N GLU A 444 -2.61 7.49 -2.57
CA GLU A 444 -1.46 8.23 -2.04
C GLU A 444 -0.13 7.69 -2.61
N SER A 445 0.07 6.37 -2.67
CA SER A 445 1.26 5.78 -3.29
C SER A 445 1.43 6.22 -4.75
N ILE A 446 0.30 6.41 -5.46
CA ILE A 446 0.24 6.94 -6.82
C ILE A 446 0.67 8.41 -6.87
N LEU A 447 0.22 9.25 -5.93
CA LEU A 447 0.63 10.65 -5.82
C LEU A 447 2.13 10.80 -5.54
N ILE A 448 2.66 10.03 -4.59
CA ILE A 448 4.10 10.01 -4.23
C ILE A 448 4.94 9.54 -5.43
N GLY A 449 4.49 8.48 -6.13
CA GLY A 449 5.14 7.99 -7.36
C GLY A 449 5.12 9.02 -8.49
N ILE A 450 4.01 9.70 -8.72
CA ILE A 450 3.88 10.73 -9.77
C ILE A 450 4.74 11.96 -9.45
N ALA A 451 4.78 12.42 -8.20
CA ALA A 451 5.64 13.52 -7.77
C ALA A 451 7.13 13.19 -8.00
N THR A 452 7.54 11.96 -7.66
CA THR A 452 8.91 11.46 -7.88
C THR A 452 9.26 11.44 -9.37
N VAL A 453 8.37 10.93 -10.24
CA VAL A 453 8.57 10.91 -11.70
C VAL A 453 8.58 12.32 -12.31
N ALA A 454 7.74 13.24 -11.82
CA ALA A 454 7.73 14.63 -12.29
C ALA A 454 9.05 15.35 -11.97
N ALA A 455 9.58 15.17 -10.75
CA ALA A 455 10.90 15.70 -10.37
C ALA A 455 12.04 15.10 -11.22
N LEU A 456 11.94 13.83 -11.60
CA LEU A 456 12.92 13.13 -12.45
C LEU A 456 12.84 13.53 -13.94
N LEU A 457 11.68 14.03 -14.41
CA LEU A 457 11.54 14.62 -15.74
C LEU A 457 12.08 16.07 -15.79
N LEU A 458 11.93 16.82 -14.70
CA LEU A 458 12.45 18.19 -14.59
C LEU A 458 13.99 18.25 -14.58
N THR A 459 14.68 17.25 -14.04
CA THR A 459 16.16 17.18 -14.10
C THR A 459 16.71 16.82 -15.48
N ILE A 460 15.89 16.27 -16.39
CA ILE A 460 16.31 15.84 -17.74
C ILE A 460 16.03 16.91 -18.81
N PHE A 461 15.08 17.83 -18.60
CA PHE A 461 14.70 18.86 -19.57
C PHE A 461 14.81 20.30 -19.00
N PRO A 462 16.00 20.93 -19.06
CA PRO A 462 16.26 22.25 -18.47
C PRO A 462 15.33 23.44 -18.80
N PRO A 463 14.67 23.55 -19.99
CA PRO A 463 13.91 24.77 -20.33
C PRO A 463 12.67 25.08 -19.48
N THR A 464 12.16 24.14 -18.67
CA THR A 464 10.92 24.31 -17.89
C THR A 464 11.13 24.86 -16.47
N ALA A 465 12.38 25.10 -16.06
CA ALA A 465 12.75 25.41 -14.67
C ALA A 465 11.99 26.57 -14.00
N MET A 466 11.48 27.55 -14.75
CA MET A 466 10.69 28.67 -14.20
C MET A 466 9.37 28.24 -13.52
N TRP A 467 8.83 27.05 -13.81
CA TRP A 467 7.64 26.53 -13.14
C TRP A 467 7.96 25.67 -11.90
N GLY A 468 9.23 25.29 -11.68
CA GLY A 468 9.63 24.43 -10.56
C GLY A 468 9.57 25.12 -9.19
N LEU A 469 9.95 26.40 -9.12
CA LEU A 469 10.05 27.15 -7.86
C LEU A 469 8.72 27.32 -7.11
N ALA A 470 7.57 27.17 -7.78
CA ALA A 470 6.25 27.16 -7.15
C ALA A 470 5.84 25.78 -6.59
N LEU A 471 6.50 24.71 -7.04
CA LEU A 471 6.28 23.34 -6.57
C LEU A 471 7.20 22.99 -5.39
N ASP A 472 8.46 23.45 -5.37
CA ASP A 472 9.40 23.13 -4.29
C ASP A 472 8.88 23.56 -2.90
N LEU A 473 8.21 24.71 -2.80
CA LEU A 473 7.63 25.19 -1.54
C LEU A 473 6.44 24.35 -1.06
N THR A 474 5.63 23.78 -1.96
CA THR A 474 4.49 22.93 -1.58
C THR A 474 4.93 21.49 -1.30
N LEU A 475 5.85 20.95 -2.11
CA LEU A 475 6.45 19.63 -1.91
C LEU A 475 7.29 19.57 -0.62
N GLY A 476 8.05 20.62 -0.32
CA GLY A 476 8.85 20.72 0.90
C GLY A 476 8.04 20.81 2.19
N GLY A 477 6.77 21.24 2.12
CA GLY A 477 5.82 21.14 3.24
C GLY A 477 5.22 19.73 3.35
N TYR A 478 4.74 19.19 2.23
CA TYR A 478 4.10 17.86 2.18
C TYR A 478 5.04 16.75 2.69
N GLY A 479 6.30 16.72 2.27
CA GLY A 479 7.26 15.70 2.70
C GLY A 479 7.70 15.79 4.17
N ILE A 480 7.50 16.93 4.85
CA ILE A 480 7.62 17.01 6.31
C ILE A 480 6.36 16.44 6.97
N ALA A 481 5.17 16.78 6.46
CA ALA A 481 3.89 16.31 7.03
C ALA A 481 3.76 14.77 6.95
N SER A 482 3.87 14.19 5.76
CA SER A 482 3.84 12.72 5.59
C SER A 482 5.06 12.03 6.22
N GLY A 483 6.19 12.75 6.33
CA GLY A 483 7.36 12.27 7.07
C GLY A 483 7.12 12.14 8.58
N VAL A 484 6.43 13.10 9.18
CA VAL A 484 6.00 13.04 10.60
C VAL A 484 4.95 11.95 10.80
N GLU A 485 3.97 11.83 9.90
CA GLU A 485 2.93 10.81 9.97
C GLU A 485 3.50 9.39 9.88
N GLN A 486 4.41 9.13 8.92
CA GLN A 486 5.10 7.84 8.81
C GLN A 486 5.99 7.55 10.04
N LEU A 487 6.64 8.56 10.62
CA LEU A 487 7.44 8.40 11.83
C LEU A 487 6.57 8.04 13.04
N GLN A 488 5.44 8.74 13.23
CA GLN A 488 4.48 8.49 14.30
C GLN A 488 3.78 7.14 14.16
N GLN A 489 3.35 6.77 12.95
CA GLN A 489 2.77 5.45 12.67
C GLN A 489 3.79 4.33 12.91
N GLY A 490 5.04 4.54 12.47
CA GLY A 490 6.14 3.61 12.72
C GLY A 490 6.46 3.44 14.20
N GLU A 491 6.51 4.55 14.96
CA GLU A 491 6.71 4.56 16.41
C GLU A 491 5.57 3.80 17.12
N LEU A 492 4.32 4.10 16.80
CA LEU A 492 3.13 3.43 17.35
C LEU A 492 3.15 1.91 17.11
N LEU A 493 3.49 1.48 15.88
CA LEU A 493 3.65 0.07 15.56
C LEU A 493 4.86 -0.56 16.28
N SER A 494 5.93 0.21 16.53
CA SER A 494 7.11 -0.25 17.27
C SER A 494 6.79 -0.61 18.73
N LEU A 495 5.82 0.08 19.34
CA LEU A 495 5.33 -0.22 20.68
C LEU A 495 4.66 -1.62 20.73
N GLY A 496 4.09 -2.08 19.61
CA GLY A 496 3.45 -3.39 19.48
C GLY A 496 4.37 -4.53 19.00
N ILE A 497 5.67 -4.29 18.77
CA ILE A 497 6.61 -5.34 18.33
C ILE A 497 6.74 -6.43 19.40
N GLY A 498 6.52 -7.68 19.00
CA GLY A 498 6.47 -8.85 19.88
C GLY A 498 5.12 -9.04 20.58
N SER A 499 4.12 -8.22 20.26
CA SER A 499 2.75 -8.45 20.72
C SER A 499 1.98 -9.37 19.76
N SER A 500 0.84 -9.85 20.23
CA SER A 500 -0.18 -10.58 19.47
C SER A 500 -1.36 -9.69 19.02
N VAL A 501 -1.19 -8.36 19.03
CA VAL A 501 -2.23 -7.39 18.58
C VAL A 501 -1.94 -6.73 17.23
N LEU A 502 -0.72 -6.92 16.69
CA LEU A 502 -0.31 -6.51 15.34
C LEU A 502 0.10 -7.76 14.54
N ASP A 503 -0.14 -7.77 13.23
CA ASP A 503 0.36 -8.84 12.35
C ASP A 503 1.90 -8.77 12.15
N ALA A 504 2.49 -9.77 11.50
CA ALA A 504 3.94 -9.84 11.37
C ALA A 504 4.47 -8.74 10.45
N GLU A 505 3.71 -8.48 9.37
CA GLU A 505 3.95 -7.48 8.36
C GLU A 505 3.94 -6.06 8.96
N GLN A 506 3.00 -5.74 9.85
CA GLN A 506 2.95 -4.50 10.63
C GLN A 506 4.16 -4.33 11.55
N GLN A 507 4.58 -5.40 12.24
CA GLN A 507 5.73 -5.35 13.13
C GLN A 507 7.07 -5.20 12.38
N GLU A 508 7.14 -5.67 11.13
CA GLU A 508 8.29 -5.43 10.24
C GLU A 508 8.25 -4.02 9.60
N ALA A 509 7.06 -3.56 9.24
CA ALA A 509 6.82 -2.22 8.68
C ALA A 509 7.12 -1.10 9.69
N ALA A 510 6.96 -1.32 11.00
CA ALA A 510 7.25 -0.34 12.04
C ALA A 510 8.60 0.38 11.83
N HIS A 511 9.68 -0.38 11.70
CA HIS A 511 11.02 0.19 11.51
C HIS A 511 11.25 0.81 10.13
N SER A 512 10.60 0.32 9.06
CA SER A 512 10.74 0.97 7.74
C SER A 512 9.96 2.28 7.68
N LEU A 513 8.77 2.36 8.29
CA LEU A 513 8.00 3.60 8.44
C LEU A 513 8.75 4.65 9.26
N MET A 514 9.35 4.26 10.41
CA MET A 514 10.22 5.17 11.17
C MET A 514 11.41 5.66 10.34
N THR A 515 12.06 4.77 9.57
CA THR A 515 13.19 5.13 8.70
C THR A 515 12.77 6.13 7.62
N MET A 516 11.71 5.82 6.89
CA MET A 516 11.25 6.61 5.73
C MET A 516 10.66 7.94 6.17
N GLY A 517 9.91 7.96 7.28
CA GLY A 517 9.39 9.19 7.86
C GLY A 517 10.50 10.16 8.28
N ALA A 518 11.47 9.67 9.07
CA ALA A 518 12.64 10.43 9.46
C ALA A 518 13.46 10.93 8.25
N LEU A 519 13.66 10.08 7.23
CA LEU A 519 14.40 10.46 6.03
C LEU A 519 13.64 11.51 5.19
N SER A 520 12.31 11.40 5.09
CA SER A 520 11.45 12.37 4.41
C SER A 520 11.48 13.73 5.12
N ILE A 521 11.46 13.76 6.46
CA ILE A 521 11.65 14.99 7.24
C ILE A 521 12.99 15.64 6.90
N VAL A 522 14.11 14.91 6.91
CA VAL A 522 15.45 15.48 6.67
C VAL A 522 15.62 15.96 5.24
N LEU A 523 15.26 15.15 4.23
CA LEU A 523 15.35 15.53 2.82
C LEU A 523 14.52 16.79 2.55
N SER A 524 13.28 16.81 3.05
CA SER A 524 12.39 17.96 2.91
C SER A 524 12.97 19.19 3.62
N ALA A 525 13.42 19.07 4.87
CA ALA A 525 13.99 20.17 5.64
C ALA A 525 15.23 20.79 4.98
N ALA A 526 16.13 19.94 4.45
CA ALA A 526 17.32 20.36 3.72
C ALA A 526 17.03 20.92 2.30
N GLY A 527 15.77 20.89 1.84
CA GLY A 527 15.39 21.33 0.49
C GLY A 527 15.84 20.39 -0.63
N ILE A 528 16.11 19.12 -0.29
CA ILE A 528 16.59 18.10 -1.23
C ILE A 528 15.38 17.39 -1.84
N ALA A 529 15.13 17.61 -3.12
CA ALA A 529 14.13 16.84 -3.86
C ALA A 529 14.51 15.33 -3.84
N MET A 530 13.54 14.47 -3.52
CA MET A 530 13.77 13.02 -3.35
C MET A 530 14.28 12.30 -4.62
N SER A 531 14.20 12.94 -5.79
CA SER A 531 14.72 12.44 -7.07
C SER A 531 16.24 12.24 -7.13
N GLY A 532 16.98 12.60 -6.06
CA GLY A 532 18.42 12.38 -5.92
C GLY A 532 18.87 11.22 -5.04
N LEU A 533 17.96 10.45 -4.40
CA LEU A 533 18.33 9.34 -3.51
C LEU A 533 19.00 8.19 -4.27
N SER A 534 20.32 8.00 -4.08
CA SER A 534 21.10 6.95 -4.76
C SER A 534 21.29 5.68 -3.94
N ALA A 535 21.21 5.77 -2.61
CA ALA A 535 21.20 4.65 -1.68
C ALA A 535 20.54 5.04 -0.36
N VAL A 536 19.84 4.09 0.27
CA VAL A 536 19.41 4.14 1.67
C VAL A 536 19.82 2.84 2.35
N ARG A 537 20.52 2.95 3.48
CA ARG A 537 21.08 1.86 4.27
C ARG A 537 20.64 2.04 5.72
N MET A 538 19.66 1.25 6.15
CA MET A 538 19.30 1.17 7.56
C MET A 538 20.50 0.67 8.39
N ILE A 539 20.81 1.37 9.48
CA ILE A 539 21.72 0.92 10.52
C ILE A 539 20.87 0.36 11.65
N ARG A 540 21.01 -0.93 11.92
CA ARG A 540 20.28 -1.62 12.98
C ARG A 540 21.27 -2.38 13.87
N SER A 541 20.93 -2.55 15.15
CA SER A 541 21.39 -3.70 15.91
C SER A 541 20.56 -4.91 15.47
N GLY A 542 21.05 -5.62 14.43
CA GLY A 542 20.37 -6.64 13.59
C GLY A 542 20.42 -6.25 12.10
N THR A 543 19.79 -6.82 11.07
CA THR A 543 19.15 -8.13 10.75
C THR A 543 17.98 -8.67 11.60
N GLY A 544 16.90 -9.06 10.90
CA GLY A 544 15.69 -9.63 11.49
C GLY A 544 14.59 -8.62 11.82
N ALA A 545 13.39 -9.14 12.11
CA ALA A 545 12.21 -8.37 12.52
C ALA A 545 12.24 -7.92 14.01
N ALA A 546 13.25 -8.34 14.76
CA ALA A 546 13.50 -7.93 16.15
C ALA A 546 14.50 -6.77 16.24
N ALA A 547 15.34 -6.60 15.20
CA ALA A 547 16.45 -5.67 15.13
C ALA A 547 16.04 -4.22 15.43
N VAL A 548 16.67 -3.61 16.42
CA VAL A 548 16.38 -2.22 16.78
C VAL A 548 17.04 -1.30 15.74
N LEU A 549 16.25 -0.37 15.21
CA LEU A 549 16.71 0.64 14.27
C LEU A 549 17.48 1.74 15.03
N GLU A 550 18.80 1.70 14.96
CA GLU A 550 19.66 2.70 15.60
C GLU A 550 19.84 3.93 14.73
N GLY A 551 19.76 3.78 13.40
CA GLY A 551 19.99 4.86 12.46
C GLY A 551 19.72 4.47 11.00
N ALA A 552 20.04 5.37 10.07
CA ALA A 552 20.05 5.08 8.64
C ALA A 552 20.96 6.07 7.90
N GLU A 553 21.80 5.55 7.00
CA GLU A 553 22.57 6.36 6.06
C GLU A 553 21.80 6.48 4.74
N ALA A 554 21.73 7.69 4.19
CA ALA A 554 21.24 7.95 2.84
C ALA A 554 22.19 8.88 2.09
N GLN A 555 22.21 8.81 0.76
CA GLN A 555 22.94 9.78 -0.06
C GLN A 555 22.00 10.41 -1.09
N ALA A 556 21.94 11.73 -1.11
CA ALA A 556 21.07 12.51 -2.01
C ALA A 556 21.71 13.85 -2.38
N GLY A 557 21.73 14.19 -3.67
CA GLY A 557 22.23 15.48 -4.14
C GLY A 557 23.69 15.79 -3.76
N GLY A 558 24.55 14.78 -3.68
CA GLY A 558 25.94 14.88 -3.20
C GLY A 558 26.09 14.82 -1.67
N MET A 559 25.05 15.14 -0.91
CA MET A 559 25.05 15.09 0.56
C MET A 559 24.89 13.66 1.08
N ARG A 560 25.60 13.36 2.18
CA ARG A 560 25.37 12.19 3.04
C ARG A 560 24.50 12.61 4.21
N ILE A 561 23.41 11.89 4.41
CA ILE A 561 22.51 12.02 5.55
C ILE A 561 22.76 10.79 6.44
N THR A 562 23.04 11.01 7.72
CA THR A 562 23.11 9.96 8.74
C THR A 562 22.07 10.28 9.80
N LEU A 563 20.97 9.52 9.79
CA LEU A 563 20.04 9.43 10.90
C LEU A 563 20.65 8.56 12.01
N SER A 564 20.49 8.96 13.26
CA SER A 564 20.87 8.18 14.45
C SER A 564 19.85 8.37 15.56
N GLU A 565 19.89 7.50 16.58
CA GLU A 565 18.97 7.55 17.73
C GLU A 565 17.48 7.39 17.31
N LEU A 566 17.23 6.69 16.19
CA LEU A 566 15.88 6.43 15.65
C LEU A 566 14.99 5.56 16.57
N ASN A 567 15.59 4.93 17.56
CA ASN A 567 14.94 4.18 18.64
C ASN A 567 14.67 5.03 19.91
N THR A 568 14.82 6.36 19.82
CA THR A 568 14.58 7.30 20.92
C THR A 568 13.46 8.28 20.57
N SER A 569 12.91 8.96 21.57
CA SER A 569 11.94 10.05 21.39
C SER A 569 12.56 11.35 20.86
N SER A 570 13.84 11.36 20.46
CA SER A 570 14.53 12.54 19.91
C SER A 570 15.56 12.16 18.84
N PRO A 571 15.18 11.49 17.74
CA PRO A 571 16.15 11.06 16.74
C PRO A 571 16.93 12.23 16.15
N ARG A 572 18.20 11.98 15.84
CA ARG A 572 19.15 12.97 15.31
C ARG A 572 19.39 12.77 13.83
N ALA A 573 19.70 13.88 13.16
CA ALA A 573 20.06 13.92 11.76
C ALA A 573 21.34 14.72 11.56
N LEU A 574 22.39 14.03 11.11
CA LEU A 574 23.64 14.61 10.64
C LEU A 574 23.59 14.70 9.11
N VAL A 575 23.63 15.91 8.56
CA VAL A 575 23.68 16.16 7.11
C VAL A 575 25.03 16.74 6.75
N VAL A 576 25.76 16.06 5.85
CA VAL A 576 27.13 16.41 5.46
C VAL A 576 27.21 16.59 3.94
N ALA A 577 27.79 17.69 3.49
CA ALA A 577 28.07 17.96 2.08
C ALA A 577 29.15 17.02 1.50
N GLU A 578 29.29 17.00 0.17
CA GLU A 578 30.29 16.21 -0.55
C GLU A 578 31.74 16.56 -0.15
N ASP A 579 31.99 17.82 0.24
CA ASP A 579 33.29 18.31 0.72
C ASP A 579 33.58 18.00 2.20
N GLY A 580 32.64 17.37 2.92
CA GLY A 580 32.73 17.07 4.34
C GLY A 580 32.18 18.15 5.28
N THR A 581 31.65 19.26 4.76
CA THR A 581 31.01 20.31 5.58
C THR A 581 29.72 19.80 6.22
N VAL A 582 29.60 19.90 7.54
CA VAL A 582 28.33 19.63 8.25
C VAL A 582 27.35 20.77 7.99
N ILE A 583 26.23 20.46 7.36
CA ILE A 583 25.12 21.37 7.07
C ILE A 583 24.17 21.43 8.28
N ALA A 584 23.91 20.29 8.91
CA ALA A 584 23.07 20.16 10.09
C ALA A 584 23.56 19.02 10.99
N ASP A 585 23.50 19.20 12.31
CA ASP A 585 23.61 18.14 13.33
C ASP A 585 22.66 18.52 14.48
N GLN A 586 21.45 17.99 14.43
CA GLN A 586 20.33 18.39 15.29
C GLN A 586 19.24 17.31 15.29
N THR A 587 18.28 17.39 16.21
CA THR A 587 17.13 16.48 16.26
C THR A 587 16.15 16.73 15.12
N LEU A 588 15.33 15.73 14.77
CA LEU A 588 14.24 15.87 13.80
C LEU A 588 13.23 16.95 14.22
N ALA A 589 12.97 17.09 15.51
CA ALA A 589 12.11 18.14 16.06
C ALA A 589 12.71 19.54 15.88
N GLU A 590 14.02 19.69 16.06
CA GLU A 590 14.70 20.96 15.76
C GLU A 590 14.70 21.25 14.24
N LEU A 591 14.80 20.25 13.37
CA LEU A 591 14.75 20.44 11.91
C LEU A 591 13.40 20.95 11.41
N SER A 592 12.29 20.37 11.88
CA SER A 592 10.94 20.82 11.49
C SER A 592 10.67 22.25 11.99
N LEU A 593 11.01 22.54 13.25
CA LEU A 593 10.89 23.88 13.85
C LEU A 593 11.78 24.93 13.15
N THR A 594 13.04 24.61 12.86
CA THR A 594 13.98 25.53 12.21
C THR A 594 13.45 26.00 10.86
N ARG A 595 12.78 25.12 10.11
CA ARG A 595 12.17 25.48 8.82
C ARG A 595 10.90 26.31 8.96
N GLN A 596 10.02 26.00 9.93
CA GLN A 596 8.84 26.81 10.22
C GLN A 596 9.24 28.26 10.58
N VAL A 597 10.25 28.44 11.43
CA VAL A 597 10.77 29.77 11.78
C VAL A 597 11.45 30.45 10.59
N SER A 598 12.19 29.71 9.77
CA SER A 598 12.86 30.27 8.58
C SER A 598 11.87 30.73 7.49
N ALA A 599 10.72 30.05 7.37
CA ALA A 599 9.63 30.47 6.48
C ALA A 599 8.93 31.77 6.94
N ALA A 600 9.03 32.11 8.23
CA ALA A 600 8.53 33.35 8.81
C ALA A 600 9.61 34.47 8.91
N GLY A 601 10.83 34.21 8.45
CA GLY A 601 11.99 35.12 8.54
C GLY A 601 12.20 36.03 7.32
N PRO A 602 12.78 37.23 7.48
CA PRO A 602 12.87 38.22 6.41
C PRO A 602 14.00 37.93 5.41
N SER A 603 13.73 37.11 4.39
CA SER A 603 14.52 37.09 3.16
C SER A 603 14.12 38.24 2.22
N SER A 604 15.08 38.81 1.50
CA SER A 604 14.89 40.07 0.76
C SER A 604 14.25 39.90 -0.62
N ASN A 605 13.26 40.74 -0.93
CA ASN A 605 12.70 40.99 -2.26
C ASN A 605 11.91 39.84 -2.92
N LEU A 606 11.01 39.20 -2.17
CA LEU A 606 9.81 38.58 -2.75
C LEU A 606 8.56 39.43 -2.42
N PRO A 607 7.52 39.44 -3.28
CA PRO A 607 6.25 40.07 -2.93
C PRO A 607 5.64 39.33 -1.75
N ALA A 608 5.18 40.07 -0.74
CA ALA A 608 4.53 39.48 0.43
C ALA A 608 3.27 38.70 0.02
N LEU A 609 3.05 37.55 0.65
CA LEU A 609 1.76 36.87 0.56
C LEU A 609 0.66 37.80 1.09
N PRO A 610 -0.54 37.81 0.48
CA PRO A 610 -1.70 38.53 1.03
C PRO A 610 -1.97 38.09 2.47
N ALA A 611 -2.28 39.04 3.35
CA ALA A 611 -2.44 38.75 4.79
C ALA A 611 -3.53 37.70 5.06
N ASP A 612 -4.62 37.76 4.28
CA ASP A 612 -5.71 36.79 4.26
C ASP A 612 -5.29 35.33 3.98
N VAL A 613 -4.13 35.11 3.34
CA VAL A 613 -3.57 33.76 3.11
C VAL A 613 -2.78 33.27 4.32
N LEU A 614 -2.15 34.18 5.09
CA LEU A 614 -1.44 33.84 6.32
C LEU A 614 -2.41 33.67 7.49
N ASP A 615 -3.37 34.59 7.62
CA ASP A 615 -4.42 34.54 8.64
C ASP A 615 -5.25 33.25 8.48
N ALA A 616 -5.68 32.90 7.26
CA ALA A 616 -6.39 31.65 6.98
C ALA A 616 -5.54 30.38 7.21
N ALA A 617 -4.21 30.47 7.20
CA ALA A 617 -3.33 29.35 7.55
C ALA A 617 -3.15 29.19 9.07
N ILE A 618 -3.28 30.28 9.84
CA ILE A 618 -3.27 30.29 11.31
C ILE A 618 -4.64 29.82 11.82
N ASP A 619 -5.74 30.36 11.29
CA ASP A 619 -7.11 29.93 11.61
C ASP A 619 -7.34 28.43 11.33
N ALA A 620 -6.65 27.87 10.32
CA ALA A 620 -6.70 26.44 10.00
C ALA A 620 -5.83 25.55 10.92
N LEU A 621 -4.88 26.14 11.66
CA LEU A 621 -4.07 25.45 12.68
C LEU A 621 -4.69 25.51 14.07
N ASP A 622 -5.41 26.58 14.39
CA ASP A 622 -6.12 26.79 15.66
C ASP A 622 -7.53 26.14 15.70
N ALA A 623 -7.97 25.49 14.61
CA ALA A 623 -9.24 24.76 14.54
C ALA A 623 -9.20 23.43 15.33
N ASP A 624 -10.35 22.98 15.87
CA ASP A 624 -10.47 21.79 16.75
C ASP A 624 -9.97 20.45 16.14
N ASN A 625 -9.71 20.37 14.82
CA ASN A 625 -9.02 19.23 14.20
C ASN A 625 -8.28 19.65 12.90
N PRO A 626 -7.02 20.15 13.01
CA PRO A 626 -6.26 20.70 11.88
C PRO A 626 -5.69 19.63 10.94
N PHE A 627 -5.86 18.34 11.27
CA PHE A 627 -5.36 17.19 10.50
C PHE A 627 -6.44 16.50 9.66
N THR A 628 -7.68 17.01 9.65
CA THR A 628 -8.68 16.55 8.68
C THR A 628 -8.21 16.87 7.26
N LEU A 629 -8.05 15.83 6.43
CA LEU A 629 -7.70 16.00 5.01
C LEU A 629 -8.86 16.68 4.27
N ALA A 630 -8.82 18.01 4.20
CA ALA A 630 -9.82 18.89 3.58
C ALA A 630 -9.91 18.78 2.04
N ILE A 631 -9.72 17.57 1.50
CA ILE A 631 -9.82 17.21 0.08
C ILE A 631 -11.19 17.61 -0.48
N GLY A 632 -12.27 17.42 0.28
CA GLY A 632 -13.62 17.86 -0.09
C GLY A 632 -13.72 19.37 -0.32
N GLU A 633 -13.16 20.18 0.58
CA GLU A 633 -13.20 21.64 0.48
C GLU A 633 -12.26 22.18 -0.59
N ARG A 634 -11.05 21.62 -0.70
CA ARG A 634 -10.09 21.93 -1.79
C ARG A 634 -10.71 21.61 -3.15
N ARG A 635 -11.40 20.48 -3.28
CA ARG A 635 -12.17 20.10 -4.48
C ARG A 635 -13.31 21.09 -4.74
N ALA A 636 -14.08 21.47 -3.71
CA ALA A 636 -15.12 22.49 -3.85
C ALA A 636 -14.56 23.87 -4.23
N ALA A 637 -13.36 24.24 -3.78
CA ALA A 637 -12.67 25.46 -4.17
C ALA A 637 -12.17 25.40 -5.63
N GLN A 638 -11.60 24.27 -6.07
CA GLN A 638 -11.14 24.09 -7.45
C GLN A 638 -12.27 23.95 -8.47
N ILE A 639 -13.40 23.34 -8.09
CA ILE A 639 -14.63 23.36 -8.89
C ILE A 639 -15.15 24.81 -9.03
N ARG A 640 -15.12 25.61 -7.95
CA ARG A 640 -15.46 27.04 -7.99
C ARG A 640 -14.47 27.89 -8.82
N SER A 641 -13.19 27.51 -8.91
CA SER A 641 -12.19 28.20 -9.76
C SER A 641 -12.14 27.69 -11.21
N GLY A 642 -12.84 26.60 -11.53
CA GLY A 642 -12.93 26.05 -12.88
C GLY A 642 -11.71 25.23 -13.34
N ALA A 643 -10.86 24.75 -12.41
CA ALA A 643 -9.78 23.81 -12.71
C ALA A 643 -10.33 22.42 -13.10
N LYS A 644 -9.64 21.67 -13.97
CA LYS A 644 -10.19 20.47 -14.65
C LYS A 644 -9.25 19.26 -14.78
N ASP A 645 -8.09 19.25 -14.13
CA ASP A 645 -7.08 18.19 -14.27
C ASP A 645 -6.54 17.77 -12.88
N PHE A 646 -7.43 17.26 -12.04
CA PHE A 646 -7.07 16.61 -10.79
C PHE A 646 -6.68 15.14 -11.05
N ALA A 647 -5.78 14.57 -10.24
CA ALA A 647 -5.30 13.19 -10.45
C ALA A 647 -6.44 12.15 -10.44
N LEU A 648 -7.46 12.34 -9.59
CA LEU A 648 -8.67 11.50 -9.50
C LEU A 648 -9.70 11.75 -10.62
N ASP A 649 -9.61 12.89 -11.33
CA ASP A 649 -10.48 13.19 -12.48
C ASP A 649 -9.90 12.64 -13.79
N ARG A 650 -8.68 12.09 -13.76
CA ARG A 650 -8.09 11.32 -14.87
C ARG A 650 -8.80 9.98 -14.95
N PRO A 651 -9.46 9.65 -16.07
CA PRO A 651 -10.13 8.36 -16.19
C PRO A 651 -9.12 7.21 -16.08
N ALA A 652 -9.41 6.21 -15.26
CA ALA A 652 -8.58 5.03 -15.12
C ALA A 652 -8.56 4.25 -16.44
N GLY A 653 -7.47 4.34 -17.19
CA GLY A 653 -7.24 3.52 -18.39
C GLY A 653 -6.79 2.10 -18.03
N PHE A 654 -6.34 1.35 -19.02
CA PHE A 654 -5.48 0.19 -18.79
C PHE A 654 -4.07 0.46 -19.33
N ASP A 655 -3.08 -0.24 -18.80
CA ASP A 655 -1.70 -0.17 -19.27
C ASP A 655 -1.27 -1.49 -19.92
N VAL A 656 -0.37 -1.38 -20.91
CA VAL A 656 0.34 -2.53 -21.49
C VAL A 656 1.66 -2.68 -20.74
N ASP A 657 1.70 -3.65 -19.84
CA ASP A 657 2.82 -3.90 -18.93
C ASP A 657 3.77 -5.00 -19.45
N GLU A 658 4.99 -5.05 -18.90
CA GLU A 658 5.96 -6.13 -19.13
C GLU A 658 6.44 -6.77 -17.83
N PRO A 659 6.03 -8.02 -17.51
CA PRO A 659 6.42 -8.71 -16.27
C PRO A 659 7.94 -8.91 -16.14
N LEU A 660 8.68 -8.94 -17.26
CA LEU A 660 10.13 -8.88 -17.28
C LEU A 660 10.58 -7.58 -17.96
N ALA A 661 11.19 -6.69 -17.18
CA ALA A 661 11.60 -5.37 -17.64
C ALA A 661 12.41 -5.39 -18.95
N VAL A 662 12.05 -4.49 -19.88
CA VAL A 662 12.74 -4.28 -21.17
C VAL A 662 14.06 -3.49 -21.02
N GLY A 663 14.28 -2.86 -19.85
CA GLY A 663 15.54 -2.20 -19.46
C GLY A 663 16.21 -2.88 -18.27
N GLY A 664 17.19 -2.19 -17.68
CA GLY A 664 18.05 -2.71 -16.60
C GLY A 664 19.30 -3.42 -17.11
N ASP A 665 20.04 -4.07 -16.20
CA ASP A 665 21.29 -4.80 -16.49
C ASP A 665 21.06 -6.13 -17.23
N ILE A 666 20.64 -6.00 -18.48
CA ILE A 666 20.47 -7.10 -19.44
C ILE A 666 21.12 -6.73 -20.77
N SER A 667 21.62 -7.73 -21.50
CA SER A 667 22.23 -7.47 -22.81
C SER A 667 21.21 -6.86 -23.78
N ARG A 668 21.66 -5.93 -24.65
CA ARG A 668 20.79 -5.27 -25.65
C ARG A 668 19.99 -6.28 -26.49
N SER A 669 20.57 -7.45 -26.79
CA SER A 669 19.88 -8.53 -27.49
C SER A 669 18.70 -9.10 -26.68
N ARG A 670 18.89 -9.39 -25.39
CA ARG A 670 17.83 -9.87 -24.50
C ARG A 670 16.77 -8.81 -24.24
N ALA A 671 17.17 -7.53 -24.20
CA ALA A 671 16.25 -6.40 -24.12
C ALA A 671 15.36 -6.25 -25.37
N VAL A 672 15.94 -6.34 -26.58
CA VAL A 672 15.16 -6.38 -27.85
C VAL A 672 14.23 -7.59 -27.87
N GLN A 673 14.70 -8.77 -27.44
CA GLN A 673 13.85 -9.96 -27.35
C GLN A 673 12.66 -9.72 -26.42
N ARG A 674 12.88 -9.25 -25.18
CA ARG A 674 11.81 -8.88 -24.22
C ARG A 674 10.85 -7.82 -24.76
N ALA A 675 11.31 -6.91 -25.62
CA ALA A 675 10.46 -5.90 -26.25
C ALA A 675 9.53 -6.49 -27.32
N MET A 676 9.99 -7.54 -28.03
CA MET A 676 9.29 -8.19 -29.15
C MET A 676 8.57 -9.50 -28.76
N ASP A 677 8.55 -9.85 -27.48
CA ASP A 677 7.97 -11.09 -26.96
C ASP A 677 6.52 -10.85 -26.45
N PRO A 678 5.48 -11.46 -27.06
CA PRO A 678 4.10 -11.34 -26.57
C PRO A 678 3.84 -12.07 -25.24
N HIS A 679 4.65 -13.06 -24.87
CA HIS A 679 4.56 -13.68 -23.55
C HIS A 679 5.06 -12.74 -22.44
N ASN A 680 5.89 -11.76 -22.80
CA ASN A 680 6.33 -10.67 -21.93
C ASN A 680 5.35 -9.47 -21.94
N ARG A 681 4.04 -9.73 -22.08
CA ARG A 681 2.99 -8.71 -22.14
C ARG A 681 1.74 -9.13 -21.37
N GLN A 682 1.08 -8.16 -20.76
CA GLN A 682 -0.24 -8.29 -20.13
C GLN A 682 -0.99 -6.94 -20.20
N LEU A 683 -2.32 -6.96 -20.04
CA LEU A 683 -3.05 -5.76 -19.64
C LEU A 683 -3.16 -5.77 -18.12
N LEU A 684 -2.90 -4.61 -17.52
CA LEU A 684 -3.17 -4.35 -16.12
C LEU A 684 -4.04 -3.09 -16.02
N ASP A 685 -4.89 -3.04 -15.02
CA ASP A 685 -5.42 -1.78 -14.50
C ASP A 685 -4.27 -0.90 -13.96
N PRO A 686 -4.49 0.40 -13.69
CA PRO A 686 -3.42 1.30 -13.27
C PRO A 686 -2.79 0.92 -11.93
N ALA A 687 -3.59 0.47 -10.95
CA ALA A 687 -3.13 0.20 -9.59
C ALA A 687 -2.25 -1.05 -9.53
N THR A 688 -2.68 -2.18 -10.11
CA THR A 688 -1.85 -3.40 -10.21
C THR A 688 -0.56 -3.11 -10.96
N ASN A 689 -0.62 -2.31 -12.03
CA ASN A 689 0.52 -1.84 -12.82
C ASN A 689 1.46 -0.87 -12.09
N GLN A 690 1.03 -0.30 -10.96
CA GLN A 690 1.87 0.56 -10.12
C GLN A 690 2.51 -0.26 -9.00
N LEU A 691 1.77 -1.22 -8.41
CA LEU A 691 2.30 -2.21 -7.47
C LEU A 691 3.44 -3.04 -8.10
N THR A 692 3.24 -3.60 -9.30
CA THR A 692 4.26 -4.45 -9.96
C THR A 692 5.55 -3.72 -10.33
N LYS A 693 5.51 -2.39 -10.52
CA LYS A 693 6.69 -1.61 -10.97
C LYS A 693 7.77 -1.42 -9.90
N TYR A 694 7.40 -1.42 -8.61
CA TYR A 694 8.33 -1.14 -7.52
C TYR A 694 8.77 -2.39 -6.75
N LEU A 695 8.00 -3.49 -6.82
CA LEU A 695 8.30 -4.75 -6.13
C LEU A 695 9.39 -5.61 -6.83
N GLY A 696 9.95 -5.13 -7.95
CA GLY A 696 10.90 -5.88 -8.76
C GLY A 696 10.25 -7.06 -9.49
N VAL A 697 11.06 -8.01 -9.97
CA VAL A 697 10.56 -9.21 -10.65
C VAL A 697 10.45 -10.35 -9.64
N SER A 698 9.22 -10.68 -9.23
CA SER A 698 9.00 -11.74 -8.24
C SER A 698 9.42 -13.14 -8.76
N PRO A 699 9.80 -14.09 -7.89
CA PRO A 699 10.15 -15.46 -8.31
C PRO A 699 9.01 -16.15 -9.06
N GLU A 700 7.76 -15.93 -8.63
CA GLU A 700 6.53 -16.45 -9.24
C GLU A 700 6.35 -15.85 -10.65
N THR A 701 6.68 -14.57 -10.82
CA THR A 701 6.69 -13.90 -12.13
C THR A 701 7.73 -14.53 -13.06
N VAL A 702 8.94 -14.80 -12.57
CA VAL A 702 9.99 -15.51 -13.34
C VAL A 702 9.59 -16.94 -13.68
N MET A 703 8.89 -17.66 -12.79
CA MET A 703 8.39 -19.02 -13.04
C MET A 703 7.21 -19.02 -14.02
N ARG A 704 6.28 -18.06 -13.87
CA ARG A 704 5.11 -17.90 -14.75
C ARG A 704 5.52 -17.55 -16.18
N SER A 705 6.55 -16.71 -16.36
CA SER A 705 7.18 -16.43 -17.67
C SER A 705 8.01 -17.59 -18.25
N ARG A 706 7.95 -18.80 -17.67
CA ARG A 706 8.44 -20.06 -18.26
C ARG A 706 7.30 -21.03 -18.60
N MET A 707 6.04 -20.63 -18.40
CA MET A 707 4.86 -21.47 -18.59
C MET A 707 3.83 -20.75 -19.46
N THR A 708 3.75 -21.11 -20.74
CA THR A 708 2.66 -20.67 -21.62
C THR A 708 1.44 -21.57 -21.42
N LEU A 709 0.30 -20.98 -21.08
CA LEU A 709 -1.00 -21.66 -21.02
C LEU A 709 -1.63 -21.76 -22.42
N ALA A 710 -2.60 -22.67 -22.59
CA ALA A 710 -3.36 -22.76 -23.84
C ALA A 710 -4.10 -21.43 -24.12
N PRO A 711 -4.06 -20.91 -25.37
CA PRO A 711 -4.76 -19.68 -25.74
C PRO A 711 -6.27 -19.76 -25.54
N VAL A 712 -6.88 -18.64 -25.16
CA VAL A 712 -8.34 -18.48 -24.97
C VAL A 712 -8.80 -17.23 -25.74
N SER A 713 -9.99 -17.26 -26.36
CA SER A 713 -10.54 -16.05 -26.98
C SER A 713 -11.20 -15.13 -25.95
N VAL A 714 -11.05 -13.82 -26.13
CA VAL A 714 -11.79 -12.81 -25.33
C VAL A 714 -13.30 -12.85 -25.57
N VAL A 715 -13.75 -13.50 -26.65
CA VAL A 715 -15.18 -13.74 -26.94
C VAL A 715 -15.76 -14.78 -26.00
N ASP A 716 -14.99 -15.83 -25.69
CA ASP A 716 -15.42 -16.91 -24.80
C ASP A 716 -15.32 -16.51 -23.32
N ASN A 717 -14.33 -15.69 -22.97
CA ASN A 717 -14.12 -15.20 -21.61
C ASN A 717 -13.40 -13.83 -21.60
N PRO A 718 -14.11 -12.69 -21.48
CA PRO A 718 -13.50 -11.36 -21.42
C PRO A 718 -12.46 -11.17 -20.29
N ASN A 719 -12.60 -11.89 -19.18
CA ASN A 719 -11.72 -11.74 -18.00
C ASN A 719 -10.28 -12.27 -18.22
N VAL A 720 -10.00 -12.94 -19.36
CA VAL A 720 -8.63 -13.34 -19.70
C VAL A 720 -7.70 -12.14 -19.91
N LEU A 721 -8.26 -10.98 -20.32
CA LEU A 721 -7.52 -9.75 -20.60
C LEU A 721 -6.60 -9.30 -19.44
N PHE A 722 -7.05 -9.46 -18.20
CA PHE A 722 -6.31 -9.08 -16.99
C PHE A 722 -5.67 -10.26 -16.25
N THR A 723 -5.79 -11.49 -16.76
CA THR A 723 -5.34 -12.72 -16.06
C THR A 723 -4.41 -13.61 -16.90
N ARG A 724 -4.08 -13.22 -18.14
CA ARG A 724 -3.27 -13.98 -19.10
C ARG A 724 -2.24 -13.10 -19.83
N ARG A 725 -1.21 -13.75 -20.38
CA ARG A 725 -0.24 -13.10 -21.29
C ARG A 725 -0.82 -12.92 -22.69
N PHE A 726 -0.25 -12.04 -23.53
CA PHE A 726 -0.85 -11.79 -24.85
C PHE A 726 -0.78 -12.99 -25.81
N ASP A 727 0.21 -13.88 -25.69
CA ASP A 727 0.27 -15.13 -26.45
C ASP A 727 -0.76 -16.18 -25.96
N GLU A 728 -1.28 -16.02 -24.75
CA GLU A 728 -2.32 -16.86 -24.14
C GLU A 728 -3.75 -16.34 -24.41
N ILE A 729 -3.87 -15.27 -25.19
CA ILE A 729 -5.15 -14.65 -25.57
C ILE A 729 -5.16 -14.51 -27.09
N THR A 730 -6.02 -15.25 -27.79
CA THR A 730 -6.00 -15.36 -29.26
C THR A 730 -6.00 -13.99 -29.95
N GLU A 731 -6.88 -13.08 -29.52
CA GLU A 731 -6.95 -11.72 -30.08
C GLU A 731 -5.73 -10.86 -29.74
N MET A 732 -5.14 -10.98 -28.55
CA MET A 732 -3.99 -10.14 -28.18
C MET A 732 -2.71 -10.59 -28.89
N ALA A 733 -2.60 -11.87 -29.23
CA ALA A 733 -1.56 -12.36 -30.14
C ALA A 733 -1.72 -11.75 -31.54
N GLU A 734 -2.93 -11.81 -32.13
CA GLU A 734 -3.28 -11.16 -33.41
C GLU A 734 -2.96 -9.64 -33.39
N ILE A 735 -3.32 -8.94 -32.30
CA ILE A 735 -3.06 -7.49 -32.13
C ILE A 735 -1.57 -7.21 -31.94
N PHE A 736 -0.82 -8.06 -31.24
CA PHE A 736 0.62 -7.86 -31.03
C PHE A 736 1.40 -8.03 -32.33
N GLU A 737 1.05 -9.02 -33.16
CA GLU A 737 1.67 -9.21 -34.48
C GLU A 737 1.38 -8.03 -35.41
N ASP A 738 0.12 -7.59 -35.48
CA ASP A 738 -0.27 -6.38 -36.23
C ASP A 738 0.47 -5.12 -35.73
N ALA A 739 0.53 -4.93 -34.40
CA ALA A 739 1.24 -3.80 -33.78
C ALA A 739 2.74 -3.81 -34.05
N MET A 740 3.37 -4.99 -34.08
CA MET A 740 4.78 -5.18 -34.40
C MET A 740 5.06 -4.95 -35.89
N SER A 741 4.17 -5.40 -36.78
CA SER A 741 4.29 -5.19 -38.24
C SER A 741 4.38 -3.71 -38.63
N ARG A 742 3.73 -2.84 -37.84
CA ARG A 742 3.70 -1.38 -37.99
C ARG A 742 4.92 -0.66 -37.41
N VAL A 743 5.93 -1.36 -36.89
CA VAL A 743 7.15 -0.75 -36.33
C VAL A 743 8.21 -0.58 -37.41
N GLU A 744 8.11 0.51 -38.16
CA GLU A 744 9.15 0.89 -39.13
C GLU A 744 10.55 0.97 -38.51
N ASN A 745 11.55 0.50 -39.26
CA ASN A 745 12.96 0.56 -38.90
C ASN A 745 13.31 -0.09 -37.55
N ILE A 746 12.56 -1.10 -37.10
CA ILE A 746 12.71 -1.76 -35.78
C ILE A 746 14.17 -2.09 -35.36
N ARG A 747 15.05 -2.41 -36.32
CA ARG A 747 16.47 -2.73 -36.06
C ARG A 747 17.34 -1.53 -35.64
N SER A 748 16.95 -0.29 -35.97
CA SER A 748 17.71 0.91 -35.56
C SER A 748 17.31 1.44 -34.17
N LEU A 749 16.18 0.97 -33.64
CA LEU A 749 15.61 1.45 -32.38
C LEU A 749 16.37 0.93 -31.14
N SER A 750 16.18 1.63 -30.02
CA SER A 750 16.49 1.11 -28.69
C SER A 750 15.38 0.17 -28.21
N PRO A 751 15.64 -0.78 -27.29
CA PRO A 751 14.61 -1.67 -26.74
C PRO A 751 13.40 -0.92 -26.17
N GLY A 752 13.65 0.19 -25.46
CA GLY A 752 12.60 1.08 -24.95
C GLY A 752 11.78 1.73 -26.07
N ALA A 753 12.40 2.17 -27.18
CA ALA A 753 11.67 2.71 -28.32
C ALA A 753 10.84 1.65 -29.08
N ILE A 754 11.33 0.40 -29.14
CA ILE A 754 10.55 -0.75 -29.66
C ILE A 754 9.32 -0.97 -28.79
N LYS A 755 9.50 -1.11 -27.46
CA LYS A 755 8.41 -1.19 -26.47
C LYS A 755 7.39 -0.06 -26.68
N THR A 756 7.83 1.19 -26.68
CA THR A 756 6.91 2.34 -26.74
C THR A 756 6.11 2.37 -28.04
N ARG A 757 6.72 2.04 -29.19
CA ARG A 757 5.99 1.96 -30.47
C ARG A 757 4.99 0.79 -30.50
N ILE A 758 5.37 -0.39 -30.00
CA ILE A 758 4.45 -1.53 -29.91
C ILE A 758 3.26 -1.20 -28.99
N ASN A 759 3.50 -0.73 -27.76
CA ASN A 759 2.44 -0.42 -26.79
C ASN A 759 1.53 0.74 -27.27
N ALA A 760 2.05 1.67 -28.09
CA ALA A 760 1.23 2.70 -28.75
C ALA A 760 0.36 2.10 -29.87
N ASN A 761 0.94 1.27 -30.74
CA ASN A 761 0.22 0.60 -31.82
C ASN A 761 -0.89 -0.33 -31.28
N ILE A 762 -0.64 -1.08 -30.19
CA ILE A 762 -1.64 -1.95 -29.53
C ILE A 762 -2.84 -1.13 -29.03
N ARG A 763 -2.60 -0.07 -28.24
CA ARG A 763 -3.66 0.82 -27.77
C ARG A 763 -4.47 1.43 -28.93
N LYS A 764 -3.79 1.78 -30.04
CA LYS A 764 -4.44 2.32 -31.25
C LYS A 764 -5.31 1.27 -31.95
N ILE A 765 -4.80 0.05 -32.18
CA ILE A 765 -5.52 -1.04 -32.85
C ILE A 765 -6.80 -1.42 -32.08
N ILE A 766 -6.74 -1.48 -30.75
CA ILE A 766 -7.92 -1.74 -29.91
C ILE A 766 -8.87 -0.53 -29.93
N GLY A 767 -8.39 0.67 -29.59
CA GLY A 767 -9.23 1.86 -29.42
C GLY A 767 -9.98 2.24 -30.70
N GLU A 768 -9.26 2.41 -31.80
CA GLU A 768 -9.87 2.72 -33.10
C GLU A 768 -10.56 1.48 -33.73
N GLY A 769 -10.15 0.26 -33.36
CA GLY A 769 -10.71 -0.99 -33.89
C GLY A 769 -10.15 -1.33 -35.27
N LEU A 770 -8.84 -1.16 -35.46
CA LEU A 770 -8.16 -1.24 -36.76
C LEU A 770 -8.00 -2.66 -37.33
N SER A 771 -8.35 -3.68 -36.54
CA SER A 771 -8.36 -5.08 -36.95
C SER A 771 -9.55 -5.81 -36.33
N PRO A 772 -10.00 -6.95 -36.89
CA PRO A 772 -11.07 -7.75 -36.30
C PRO A 772 -10.77 -8.15 -34.84
N ALA A 773 -9.51 -8.42 -34.51
CA ALA A 773 -9.07 -8.67 -33.13
C ALA A 773 -9.21 -7.44 -32.23
N GLY A 774 -8.78 -6.27 -32.71
CA GLY A 774 -8.91 -5.00 -32.00
C GLY A 774 -10.36 -4.67 -31.66
N VAL A 775 -11.30 -4.97 -32.57
CA VAL A 775 -12.74 -4.86 -32.31
C VAL A 775 -13.19 -5.85 -31.22
N ARG A 776 -12.86 -7.15 -31.35
CA ARG A 776 -13.22 -8.18 -30.35
C ARG A 776 -12.70 -7.82 -28.95
N VAL A 777 -11.48 -7.31 -28.83
CA VAL A 777 -10.90 -6.86 -27.54
C VAL A 777 -11.55 -5.58 -27.03
N ARG A 778 -11.87 -4.61 -27.88
CA ARG A 778 -12.59 -3.38 -27.45
C ARG A 778 -13.98 -3.70 -26.92
N ASP A 779 -14.69 -4.64 -27.54
CA ASP A 779 -16.04 -5.03 -27.10
C ASP A 779 -15.99 -5.93 -25.85
N ALA A 780 -14.98 -6.79 -25.72
CA ALA A 780 -14.68 -7.51 -24.48
C ALA A 780 -14.35 -6.54 -23.33
N LEU A 781 -13.51 -5.52 -23.56
CA LEU A 781 -13.21 -4.44 -22.61
C LEU A 781 -14.49 -3.70 -22.17
N ARG A 782 -15.43 -3.43 -23.09
CA ARG A 782 -16.74 -2.85 -22.73
C ARG A 782 -17.53 -3.76 -21.79
N SER A 783 -17.52 -5.08 -22.00
CA SER A 783 -18.21 -6.03 -21.12
C SER A 783 -17.64 -6.11 -19.70
N VAL A 784 -16.38 -5.67 -19.50
CA VAL A 784 -15.70 -5.59 -18.19
C VAL A 784 -15.49 -4.14 -17.71
N GLY A 785 -16.30 -3.20 -18.21
CA GLY A 785 -16.40 -1.83 -17.65
C GLY A 785 -15.54 -0.75 -18.31
N TYR A 786 -14.88 -1.01 -19.44
CA TYR A 786 -13.99 -0.07 -20.13
C TYR A 786 -14.51 0.36 -21.51
N GLU A 787 -14.61 1.67 -21.78
CA GLU A 787 -15.04 2.19 -23.07
C GLU A 787 -13.95 3.04 -23.76
N TYR A 788 -13.87 2.96 -25.09
CA TYR A 788 -13.06 3.88 -25.89
C TYR A 788 -13.76 5.23 -26.04
N VAL A 789 -13.21 6.26 -25.38
CA VAL A 789 -13.67 7.64 -25.49
C VAL A 789 -12.70 8.42 -26.39
N PRO A 790 -13.15 8.97 -27.54
CA PRO A 790 -12.31 9.72 -28.46
C PRO A 790 -11.51 10.85 -27.77
N GLY A 791 -10.21 10.90 -28.02
CA GLY A 791 -9.30 11.87 -27.39
C GLY A 791 -8.90 11.57 -25.94
N ARG A 792 -9.52 10.58 -25.28
CA ARG A 792 -9.16 10.10 -23.93
C ARG A 792 -8.56 8.69 -23.92
N GLY A 793 -8.78 7.90 -24.97
CA GLY A 793 -8.32 6.51 -25.04
C GLY A 793 -9.37 5.54 -24.48
N ILE A 794 -8.94 4.36 -24.04
CA ILE A 794 -9.83 3.38 -23.40
C ILE A 794 -9.79 3.60 -21.89
N VAL A 795 -10.97 3.76 -21.28
CA VAL A 795 -11.13 4.25 -19.91
C VAL A 795 -12.25 3.49 -19.19
N ALA A 796 -12.07 3.22 -17.89
CA ALA A 796 -13.10 2.64 -17.05
C ALA A 796 -14.28 3.62 -16.89
N VAL A 797 -15.49 3.12 -17.10
CA VAL A 797 -16.74 3.89 -17.03
C VAL A 797 -17.59 3.43 -15.84
N ARG A 798 -17.59 4.22 -14.76
CA ARG A 798 -18.54 4.06 -13.64
C ARG A 798 -19.98 4.17 -14.17
N GLY A 799 -20.73 3.07 -14.12
CA GLY A 799 -22.14 3.05 -14.52
C GLY A 799 -22.64 1.71 -15.09
N LEU A 800 -21.75 0.80 -15.49
CA LEU A 800 -22.15 -0.56 -15.87
C LEU A 800 -22.28 -1.44 -14.63
N THR A 801 -23.49 -1.95 -14.37
CA THR A 801 -23.73 -3.04 -13.42
C THR A 801 -22.83 -4.23 -13.80
N PRO A 802 -22.10 -4.86 -12.86
CA PRO A 802 -21.28 -6.01 -13.19
C PRO A 802 -22.16 -7.11 -13.81
N PRO A 803 -21.69 -7.79 -14.88
CA PRO A 803 -22.47 -8.85 -15.50
C PRO A 803 -22.74 -9.96 -14.46
N THR A 804 -24.00 -10.39 -14.36
CA THR A 804 -24.41 -11.46 -13.45
C THR A 804 -23.46 -12.65 -13.59
N PRO A 805 -22.82 -13.13 -12.51
CA PRO A 805 -21.84 -14.20 -12.60
C PRO A 805 -22.48 -15.42 -13.26
N LEU A 806 -21.89 -15.87 -14.38
CA LEU A 806 -22.40 -17.02 -15.11
C LEU A 806 -22.39 -18.23 -14.20
N THR A 807 -23.56 -18.81 -13.97
CA THR A 807 -23.72 -20.07 -13.24
C THR A 807 -22.77 -21.11 -13.83
N PRO A 808 -21.93 -21.79 -13.04
CA PRO A 808 -21.02 -22.80 -13.56
C PRO A 808 -21.83 -23.86 -14.31
N LEU A 809 -21.47 -24.11 -15.57
CA LEU A 809 -22.01 -25.21 -16.34
C LEU A 809 -21.51 -26.54 -15.75
N PRO A 810 -22.32 -27.61 -15.81
CA PRO A 810 -22.03 -28.91 -15.20
C PRO A 810 -20.95 -29.73 -15.92
#